data_AF-A0ABD2LEY4-F1
#
_entry.id   AF-A0ABD2LEY4-F1
#
_cell.length_a   1.000
_cell.length_b   1.000
_cell.length_c   1.000
_cell.angle_alpha   90.00
_cell.angle_beta   90.00
_cell.angle_gamma   90.00
#
_symmetry.space_group_name_H-M   'P 1'
#
loop_
_entity.id
_entity.type
_entity.pdbx_description
1 polymer ?
#
loop_
_entity_poly.entity_id
_entity_poly.type
_entity_poly.pdbx_seq_one_letter_code
_entity_poly.pdbx_strand_id
1 'polypeptide(L)'
;MTSGEQPCFTLIHVANDVEFPSEGQLKDKFEHGDTKTKTDALKKLILMIQAGEKVTSQLMMYVIRFCLPSSDHYLKKLLLIFWEVVPKTNQEGKLLHEMILVCDAYRKDLQHPNEYIRGSTLRFLCKLKEPELLEPLMPSIRKCLEHRHSYVRRNSILAIYTIYKNFDFLIPDAPELIQQLLETEQDASCKRNAFIMLLHVDRQRALDYLSGCIEQVAQFGDILQLVIVELIYKVCHNNPGERNRFIRCVYNLLQSQSGAVRYEAAGTLVTLSTAPTAVKAAATAYIELIVKESDNNVKLIVLDRLVGLREIVPNDKVLQELVMDILRVLSTTDYEVRRKILQLALELVSSRNVHEMVMFLRKEIDKTNNDTQEDTGRYRQLLVRTLHSATIKFPDVAPQIFPVLMEFLSDQNETAATDVLVFVREAIQRLPHLRHHITNQLLEVFPTIRNGSIYRSALWILGEYCDNSESISRVFALVNASVGELPIVESENRGREGGAAPKDEAPSKKSGTEGKSSHQQLITADGTYAKQSAIFSNVSSTIGSMDEKPILRKFLLDGNFFIASALANTLAKLVLRYAELNKGVPSTVNKLASGALLLIASIIHLGKSGMCKQPITEDDLDRLSTTVRLIVDQWPEAVDVFLRECRASLESMLKAKGDVDRHERDTKAPKKKIVQPDKTIMFTQLSTRVSENVTDTNLFDLSLSQALGTAPKTTKYTFASSKLGKVIQLAGFSDPVYAEAYVNVNQYDIVLDVLVVNQTSDTLQNLSLELSTVGDLKLVDKPSPITLAPNDFTNIKATVKVSSTENGVIFSTIAYDVRGSTSDRNCVYLEDIHIDIMDYIVPGTCTDTEFRKMWAEFEWENKVGVVTPITDLRQYLDHLSAQTNMKLLTTDAALEGDCGFLAANFCAHSIFGEDALANVSVEKADPLDPMSAIIGHIRIRAKSQGMALSLGDKINHAQKERKPVERGGGARAVANAAAK
;
A
#
# COMPACT_ATOMS: atom_id res chain seq x y z
N MET A 1 -25.86 -0.84 -54.37
CA MET A 1 -26.78 -1.97 -54.21
C MET A 1 -26.22 -3.15 -54.99
N THR A 2 -25.72 -4.17 -54.30
CA THR A 2 -25.59 -5.59 -54.72
C THR A 2 -24.84 -6.34 -53.62
N SER A 3 -25.34 -7.53 -53.25
CA SER A 3 -24.90 -8.46 -52.20
C SER A 3 -24.83 -7.92 -50.76
N GLY A 4 -25.97 -7.94 -50.07
CA GLY A 4 -26.04 -7.76 -48.63
C GLY A 4 -25.38 -8.92 -47.89
N GLU A 5 -24.21 -8.67 -47.32
CA GLU A 5 -23.66 -9.42 -46.19
C GLU A 5 -24.15 -8.74 -44.91
N GLN A 6 -24.72 -9.51 -43.99
CA GLN A 6 -25.07 -9.00 -42.67
C GLN A 6 -23.76 -8.64 -41.96
N PRO A 7 -23.64 -7.46 -41.32
CA PRO A 7 -22.43 -7.10 -40.59
C PRO A 7 -22.19 -8.13 -39.48
N CYS A 8 -21.06 -8.84 -39.56
CA CYS A 8 -20.62 -9.78 -38.53
C CYS A 8 -19.76 -9.01 -37.52
N PHE A 9 -20.29 -8.82 -36.31
CA PHE A 9 -19.63 -8.02 -35.27
C PHE A 9 -18.67 -8.84 -34.38
N THR A 10 -18.58 -10.16 -34.59
CA THR A 10 -17.76 -11.06 -33.79
C THR A 10 -17.17 -12.19 -34.66
N LEU A 11 -15.88 -12.10 -34.99
CA LEU A 11 -15.14 -13.21 -35.61
C LEU A 11 -14.84 -14.25 -34.53
N ILE A 12 -15.44 -15.44 -34.65
CA ILE A 12 -15.13 -16.57 -33.79
C ILE A 12 -13.93 -17.30 -34.39
N HIS A 13 -12.81 -17.35 -33.66
CA HIS A 13 -11.64 -18.14 -34.05
C HIS A 13 -12.01 -19.63 -34.04
N VAL A 14 -12.29 -20.19 -35.22
CA VAL A 14 -12.51 -21.62 -35.40
C VAL A 14 -11.13 -22.27 -35.53
N ALA A 15 -10.82 -23.25 -34.67
CA ALA A 15 -9.55 -23.97 -34.77
C ALA A 15 -9.43 -24.63 -36.16
N ASN A 16 -8.24 -24.57 -36.78
CA ASN A 16 -7.97 -25.11 -38.12
C ASN A 16 -8.30 -26.61 -38.27
N ASP A 17 -8.48 -27.32 -37.17
CA ASP A 17 -8.83 -28.75 -37.13
C ASP A 17 -10.34 -29.03 -37.34
N VAL A 18 -11.19 -28.00 -37.43
CA VAL A 18 -12.64 -28.17 -37.59
C VAL A 18 -13.04 -28.17 -39.07
N GLU A 19 -13.15 -29.35 -39.67
CA GLU A 19 -13.78 -29.49 -40.98
C GLU A 19 -15.28 -29.15 -40.93
N PHE A 20 -15.68 -28.14 -41.71
CA PHE A 20 -17.07 -27.77 -41.92
C PHE A 20 -17.75 -28.73 -42.92
N PRO A 21 -18.82 -29.42 -42.52
CA PRO A 21 -19.58 -30.29 -43.41
C PRO A 21 -20.35 -29.47 -44.45
N SER A 22 -20.48 -29.98 -45.67
CA SER A 22 -21.32 -29.36 -46.70
C SER A 22 -22.80 -29.38 -46.32
N GLU A 23 -23.61 -28.48 -46.91
CA GLU A 23 -25.05 -28.43 -46.64
C GLU A 23 -25.76 -29.78 -46.87
N GLY A 24 -25.33 -30.56 -47.87
CA GLY A 24 -25.86 -31.90 -48.13
C GLY A 24 -25.57 -32.89 -46.99
N GLN A 25 -24.33 -32.88 -46.49
CA GLN A 25 -23.94 -33.73 -45.36
C GLN A 25 -24.67 -33.33 -44.06
N LEU A 26 -24.97 -32.05 -43.87
CA LEU A 26 -25.77 -31.58 -42.74
C LEU A 26 -27.21 -32.07 -42.84
N LYS A 27 -27.84 -32.00 -44.02
CA LYS A 27 -29.20 -32.51 -44.25
C LYS A 27 -29.28 -34.00 -43.93
N ASP A 28 -28.35 -34.80 -44.43
CA ASP A 28 -28.30 -36.25 -44.18
C ASP A 28 -28.10 -36.56 -42.69
N LYS A 29 -27.20 -35.82 -42.01
CA LYS A 29 -26.95 -35.96 -40.56
C LYS A 29 -28.17 -35.58 -39.72
N PHE A 30 -28.96 -34.59 -40.13
CA PHE A 30 -30.19 -34.22 -39.41
C PHE A 30 -31.33 -35.21 -39.62
N GLU A 31 -31.48 -35.76 -40.83
CA GLU A 31 -32.56 -36.69 -41.15
C GLU A 31 -32.32 -38.10 -40.59
N HIS A 32 -31.13 -38.66 -40.80
CA HIS A 32 -30.81 -40.06 -40.49
C HIS A 32 -29.89 -40.27 -39.28
N GLY A 33 -29.31 -39.20 -38.72
CA GLY A 33 -28.34 -39.30 -37.64
C GLY A 33 -28.97 -39.51 -36.25
N ASP A 34 -28.24 -40.17 -35.35
CA ASP A 34 -28.58 -40.27 -33.93
C ASP A 34 -28.47 -38.92 -33.20
N THR A 35 -29.07 -38.77 -32.02
CA THR A 35 -29.06 -37.52 -31.23
C THR A 35 -27.68 -36.90 -31.03
N LYS A 36 -26.63 -37.72 -30.85
CA LYS A 36 -25.23 -37.24 -30.76
C LYS A 36 -24.74 -36.64 -32.07
N THR A 37 -25.00 -37.32 -33.19
CA THR A 37 -24.62 -36.82 -34.53
C THR A 37 -25.39 -35.56 -34.92
N LYS A 38 -26.68 -35.48 -34.57
CA LYS A 38 -27.49 -34.25 -34.73
C LYS A 38 -26.96 -33.10 -33.89
N THR A 39 -26.51 -33.39 -32.68
CA THR A 39 -25.91 -32.41 -31.77
C THR A 39 -24.61 -31.85 -32.35
N ASP A 40 -23.71 -32.70 -32.82
CA ASP A 40 -22.45 -32.26 -33.40
C ASP A 40 -22.68 -31.54 -34.75
N ALA A 41 -23.64 -31.99 -35.55
CA ALA A 41 -24.06 -31.29 -36.76
C ALA A 41 -24.62 -29.90 -36.45
N LEU A 42 -25.44 -29.75 -35.40
CA LEU A 42 -26.00 -28.46 -34.99
C LEU A 42 -24.92 -27.52 -34.44
N LYS A 43 -23.91 -28.03 -33.70
CA LYS A 43 -22.77 -27.21 -33.26
C LYS A 43 -21.99 -26.65 -34.45
N LYS A 44 -21.68 -27.51 -35.41
CA LYS A 44 -20.97 -27.11 -36.64
C LYS A 44 -21.78 -26.09 -37.43
N LEU A 45 -23.10 -26.27 -37.53
CA LEU A 45 -23.99 -25.31 -38.18
C LEU A 45 -24.02 -23.94 -37.48
N ILE A 46 -24.05 -23.90 -36.14
CA ILE A 46 -23.98 -22.63 -35.38
C ILE A 46 -22.65 -21.91 -35.68
N LEU A 47 -21.54 -22.64 -35.70
CA LEU A 47 -20.22 -22.08 -36.04
C LEU A 47 -20.18 -21.54 -37.48
N MET A 48 -20.78 -22.25 -38.44
CA MET A 48 -20.91 -21.78 -39.84
C MET A 48 -21.69 -20.47 -39.92
N ILE A 49 -22.82 -20.37 -39.23
CA ILE A 49 -23.62 -19.13 -39.20
C ILE A 49 -22.81 -17.98 -38.58
N GLN A 50 -22.10 -18.24 -37.47
CA GLN A 50 -21.28 -17.22 -36.81
C GLN A 50 -20.07 -16.81 -37.65
N ALA A 51 -19.57 -17.68 -38.52
CA ALA A 51 -18.55 -17.37 -39.51
C ALA A 51 -19.08 -16.55 -40.72
N GLY A 52 -20.38 -16.25 -40.75
CA GLY A 52 -21.02 -15.45 -41.79
C GLY A 52 -21.57 -16.25 -42.98
N GLU A 53 -21.57 -17.60 -42.92
CA GLU A 53 -22.16 -18.42 -43.96
C GLU A 53 -23.70 -18.31 -43.96
N LYS A 54 -24.28 -18.07 -45.13
CA LYS A 54 -25.73 -17.91 -45.29
C LYS A 54 -26.42 -19.26 -45.16
N VAL A 55 -27.31 -19.38 -44.17
CA VAL A 55 -28.19 -20.56 -44.05
C VAL A 55 -29.37 -20.45 -44.98
N THR A 56 -29.48 -21.42 -45.89
CA THR A 56 -30.65 -21.57 -46.77
C THR A 56 -31.90 -21.93 -45.95
N SER A 57 -33.08 -21.35 -46.27
CA SER A 57 -34.36 -21.65 -45.59
C SER A 57 -34.69 -23.16 -45.58
N GLN A 58 -34.24 -23.92 -46.58
CA GLN A 58 -34.35 -25.38 -46.60
C GLN A 58 -33.62 -26.07 -45.44
N LEU A 59 -32.41 -25.62 -45.09
CA LEU A 59 -31.63 -26.21 -43.99
C LEU A 59 -32.29 -25.93 -42.63
N MET A 60 -32.88 -24.75 -42.48
CA MET A 60 -33.70 -24.39 -41.31
C MET A 60 -34.90 -25.35 -41.15
N MET A 61 -35.58 -25.71 -42.24
CA MET A 61 -36.69 -26.66 -42.21
C MET A 61 -36.26 -28.06 -41.75
N TYR A 62 -35.06 -28.53 -42.11
CA TYR A 62 -34.53 -29.81 -41.61
C TYR A 62 -34.29 -29.76 -40.10
N VAL A 63 -33.78 -28.65 -39.56
CA VAL A 63 -33.63 -28.45 -38.11
C VAL A 63 -35.01 -28.44 -37.43
N ILE A 64 -36.01 -27.74 -38.00
CA ILE A 64 -37.39 -27.71 -37.48
C ILE A 64 -38.02 -29.12 -37.49
N ARG A 65 -37.85 -29.89 -38.56
CA ARG A 65 -38.49 -31.19 -38.70
C ARG A 65 -37.84 -32.27 -37.85
N PHE A 66 -36.51 -32.28 -37.75
CA PHE A 66 -35.77 -33.42 -37.20
C PHE A 66 -35.01 -33.15 -35.90
N CYS A 67 -34.77 -31.89 -35.53
CA CYS A 67 -34.11 -31.53 -34.27
C CYS A 67 -35.07 -30.94 -33.25
N LEU A 68 -35.99 -30.06 -33.68
CA LEU A 68 -36.96 -29.39 -32.80
C LEU A 68 -37.87 -30.35 -31.99
N PRO A 69 -38.33 -31.51 -32.53
CA PRO A 69 -39.16 -32.45 -31.78
C PRO A 69 -38.40 -33.26 -30.73
N SER A 70 -37.07 -33.18 -30.68
CA SER A 70 -36.25 -33.99 -29.78
C SER A 70 -36.51 -33.66 -28.31
N SER A 71 -36.53 -34.68 -27.46
CA SER A 71 -36.65 -34.55 -26.00
C SER A 71 -35.31 -34.38 -25.28
N ASP A 72 -34.18 -34.51 -25.98
CA ASP A 72 -32.86 -34.40 -25.38
C ASP A 72 -32.55 -32.98 -24.88
N HIS A 73 -32.13 -32.87 -23.62
CA HIS A 73 -31.92 -31.59 -22.94
C HIS A 73 -30.75 -30.80 -23.56
N TYR A 74 -29.68 -31.50 -23.95
CA TYR A 74 -28.49 -30.86 -24.50
C TYR A 74 -28.77 -30.31 -25.90
N LEU A 75 -29.41 -31.12 -26.76
CA LEU A 75 -29.84 -30.69 -28.09
C LEU A 75 -30.83 -29.51 -28.02
N LYS A 76 -31.80 -29.51 -27.08
CA LYS A 76 -32.71 -28.37 -26.88
C LYS A 76 -31.98 -27.08 -26.49
N LYS A 77 -31.01 -27.15 -25.59
CA LYS A 77 -30.22 -25.97 -25.20
C LYS A 77 -29.44 -25.42 -26.41
N LEU A 78 -28.88 -26.30 -27.23
CA LEU A 78 -28.16 -25.94 -28.45
C LEU A 78 -29.09 -25.34 -29.52
N LEU A 79 -30.33 -25.85 -29.63
CA LEU A 79 -31.37 -25.27 -30.49
C LEU A 79 -31.71 -23.83 -30.08
N LEU A 80 -31.83 -23.53 -28.79
CA LEU A 80 -32.06 -22.15 -28.34
C LEU A 80 -30.92 -21.21 -28.74
N ILE A 81 -29.66 -21.69 -28.72
CA ILE A 81 -28.51 -20.91 -29.20
C ILE A 81 -28.59 -20.73 -30.73
N PHE A 82 -28.93 -21.78 -31.47
CA PHE A 82 -29.13 -21.69 -32.92
C PHE A 82 -30.17 -20.62 -33.28
N TRP A 83 -31.31 -20.59 -32.58
CA TRP A 83 -32.34 -19.58 -32.81
C TRP A 83 -31.94 -18.16 -32.40
N GLU A 84 -30.94 -18.00 -31.55
CA GLU A 84 -30.40 -16.68 -31.22
C GLU A 84 -29.65 -16.10 -32.42
N VAL A 85 -28.83 -16.93 -33.07
CA VAL A 85 -27.92 -16.53 -34.16
C VAL A 85 -28.65 -16.45 -35.51
N VAL A 86 -29.62 -17.31 -35.76
CA VAL A 86 -30.32 -17.38 -37.07
C VAL A 86 -31.11 -16.10 -37.37
N PRO A 87 -31.01 -15.56 -38.60
CA PRO A 87 -31.82 -14.43 -39.04
C PRO A 87 -33.30 -14.83 -39.10
N LYS A 88 -34.16 -14.01 -38.49
CA LYS A 88 -35.60 -14.27 -38.35
C LYS A 88 -36.45 -13.55 -39.38
N THR A 89 -35.85 -12.59 -40.08
CA THR A 89 -36.50 -11.75 -41.09
C THR A 89 -35.93 -12.00 -42.48
N ASN A 90 -36.79 -11.83 -43.48
CA ASN A 90 -36.42 -11.79 -44.89
C ASN A 90 -35.61 -10.54 -45.22
N GLN A 91 -35.06 -10.48 -46.43
CA GLN A 91 -34.35 -9.31 -46.96
C GLN A 91 -35.21 -8.03 -46.98
N GLU A 92 -36.55 -8.16 -46.93
CA GLU A 92 -37.52 -7.08 -46.82
C GLU A 92 -37.88 -6.69 -45.37
N GLY A 93 -37.28 -7.31 -44.36
CA GLY A 93 -37.55 -7.05 -42.94
C GLY A 93 -38.80 -7.73 -42.37
N LYS A 94 -39.57 -8.47 -43.18
CA LYS A 94 -40.73 -9.27 -42.72
C LYS A 94 -40.31 -10.59 -42.10
N LEU A 95 -41.05 -11.07 -41.10
CA LEU A 95 -40.80 -12.35 -40.43
C LEU A 95 -40.91 -13.55 -41.39
N LEU A 96 -39.99 -14.51 -41.28
CA LEU A 96 -40.03 -15.79 -42.00
C LEU A 96 -41.28 -16.61 -41.61
N HIS A 97 -41.95 -17.22 -42.59
CA HIS A 97 -43.15 -18.04 -42.34
C HIS A 97 -42.84 -19.28 -41.49
N GLU A 98 -41.63 -19.81 -41.59
CA GLU A 98 -41.12 -20.93 -40.80
C GLU A 98 -41.10 -20.61 -39.29
N MET A 99 -41.01 -19.34 -38.90
CA MET A 99 -40.99 -18.92 -37.50
C MET A 99 -42.30 -19.20 -36.77
N ILE A 100 -43.42 -19.36 -37.49
CA ILE A 100 -44.70 -19.74 -36.89
C ILE A 100 -44.60 -21.13 -36.22
N LEU A 101 -43.92 -22.08 -36.88
CA LEU A 101 -43.69 -23.42 -36.33
C LEU A 101 -42.78 -23.37 -35.10
N VAL A 102 -41.79 -22.48 -35.13
CA VAL A 102 -40.86 -22.25 -34.03
C VAL A 102 -41.59 -21.62 -32.83
N CYS A 103 -42.50 -20.67 -33.05
CA CYS A 103 -43.37 -20.12 -32.01
C CYS A 103 -44.22 -21.19 -31.31
N ASP A 104 -44.82 -22.12 -32.07
CA ASP A 104 -45.58 -23.23 -31.47
C ASP A 104 -44.68 -24.14 -30.61
N ALA A 105 -43.45 -24.39 -31.05
CA ALA A 105 -42.46 -25.14 -30.27
C ALA A 105 -42.05 -24.41 -28.98
N TYR A 106 -41.80 -23.09 -29.03
CA TYR A 106 -41.54 -22.30 -27.82
C TYR A 106 -42.72 -22.33 -26.85
N ARG A 107 -43.95 -22.25 -27.36
CA ARG A 107 -45.15 -22.37 -26.54
C ARG A 107 -45.21 -23.72 -25.83
N LYS A 108 -44.92 -24.82 -26.54
CA LYS A 108 -44.84 -26.18 -25.95
C LYS A 108 -43.71 -26.29 -24.93
N ASP A 109 -42.54 -25.71 -25.20
CA ASP A 109 -41.40 -25.72 -24.28
C ASP A 109 -41.67 -24.94 -22.98
N LEU A 110 -42.38 -23.81 -23.07
CA LEU A 110 -42.84 -23.06 -21.89
C LEU A 110 -43.87 -23.84 -21.05
N GLN A 111 -44.57 -24.80 -21.65
CA GLN A 111 -45.54 -25.67 -20.99
C GLN A 111 -44.97 -27.06 -20.66
N HIS A 112 -43.70 -27.30 -20.95
CA HIS A 112 -43.04 -28.60 -20.77
C HIS A 112 -42.97 -29.01 -19.28
N PRO A 113 -43.12 -30.28 -18.89
CA PRO A 113 -43.05 -30.66 -17.46
C PRO A 113 -41.71 -30.33 -16.79
N ASN A 114 -40.60 -30.38 -17.54
CA ASN A 114 -39.26 -30.07 -17.04
C ASN A 114 -39.01 -28.55 -16.88
N GLU A 115 -38.67 -28.14 -15.66
CA GLU A 115 -38.36 -26.77 -15.24
C GLU A 115 -37.12 -26.17 -15.91
N TYR A 116 -36.11 -26.97 -16.25
CA TYR A 116 -34.87 -26.52 -16.89
C TYR A 116 -35.09 -26.11 -18.34
N ILE A 117 -35.97 -26.82 -19.04
CA ILE A 117 -36.38 -26.47 -20.41
C ILE A 117 -37.13 -25.15 -20.36
N ARG A 118 -38.16 -25.03 -19.50
CA ARG A 118 -38.90 -23.77 -19.32
C ARG A 118 -37.98 -22.59 -19.01
N GLY A 119 -37.11 -22.74 -18.01
CA GLY A 119 -36.21 -21.65 -17.59
C GLY A 119 -35.13 -21.30 -18.62
N SER A 120 -34.69 -22.25 -19.45
CA SER A 120 -33.77 -21.97 -20.56
C SER A 120 -34.50 -21.23 -21.70
N THR A 121 -35.71 -21.66 -22.04
CA THR A 121 -36.56 -20.96 -23.01
C THR A 121 -36.88 -19.55 -22.54
N LEU A 122 -37.29 -19.34 -21.28
CA LEU A 122 -37.54 -18.00 -20.72
C LEU A 122 -36.33 -17.07 -20.80
N ARG A 123 -35.12 -17.58 -20.54
CA ARG A 123 -33.87 -16.80 -20.71
C ARG A 123 -33.59 -16.45 -22.17
N PHE A 124 -33.90 -17.36 -23.09
CA PHE A 124 -33.79 -17.11 -24.51
C PHE A 124 -34.78 -16.02 -24.97
N LEU A 125 -36.01 -16.02 -24.46
CA LEU A 125 -37.01 -14.99 -24.80
C LEU A 125 -36.55 -13.57 -24.44
N CYS A 126 -35.71 -13.39 -23.41
CA CYS A 126 -35.12 -12.08 -23.09
C CYS A 126 -34.27 -11.49 -24.23
N LYS A 127 -33.81 -12.32 -25.18
CA LYS A 127 -32.94 -11.92 -26.28
C LYS A 127 -33.69 -11.69 -27.60
N LEU A 128 -34.97 -12.09 -27.67
CA LEU A 128 -35.79 -11.88 -28.87
C LEU A 128 -36.15 -10.40 -29.02
N LYS A 129 -36.07 -9.90 -30.25
CA LYS A 129 -36.34 -8.49 -30.60
C LYS A 129 -37.58 -8.32 -31.46
N GLU A 130 -38.23 -9.41 -31.85
CA GLU A 130 -39.36 -9.41 -32.76
C GLU A 130 -40.68 -9.50 -31.96
N PRO A 131 -41.50 -8.44 -31.92
CA PRO A 131 -42.72 -8.42 -31.11
C PRO A 131 -43.77 -9.44 -31.60
N GLU A 132 -43.85 -9.69 -32.91
CA GLU A 132 -44.76 -10.66 -33.52
C GLU A 132 -44.54 -12.11 -33.02
N LEU A 133 -43.31 -12.45 -32.62
CA LEU A 133 -42.99 -13.77 -32.04
C LEU A 133 -43.35 -13.87 -30.55
N LEU A 134 -43.28 -12.74 -29.83
CA LEU A 134 -43.47 -12.67 -28.40
C LEU A 134 -44.96 -12.63 -28.02
N GLU A 135 -45.78 -11.89 -28.77
CA GLU A 135 -47.21 -11.71 -28.52
C GLU A 135 -47.95 -13.06 -28.32
N PRO A 136 -47.78 -14.09 -29.17
CA PRO A 136 -48.45 -15.38 -29.00
C PRO A 136 -47.96 -16.20 -27.81
N LEU A 137 -46.79 -15.86 -27.23
CA LEU A 137 -46.17 -16.56 -26.11
C LEU A 137 -46.54 -15.96 -24.75
N MET A 138 -47.04 -14.72 -24.72
CA MET A 138 -47.37 -13.98 -23.51
C MET A 138 -48.25 -14.77 -22.51
N PRO A 139 -49.34 -15.47 -22.93
CA PRO A 139 -50.15 -16.24 -21.99
C PRO A 139 -49.36 -17.37 -21.29
N SER A 140 -48.44 -18.02 -22.01
CA SER A 140 -47.59 -19.08 -21.45
C SER A 140 -46.53 -18.51 -20.49
N ILE A 141 -45.97 -17.34 -20.79
CA ILE A 141 -45.01 -16.65 -19.91
C ILE A 141 -45.68 -16.25 -18.60
N ARG A 142 -46.90 -15.68 -18.67
CA ARG A 142 -47.69 -15.33 -17.47
C ARG A 142 -47.95 -16.56 -16.60
N LYS A 143 -48.38 -17.67 -17.20
CA LYS A 143 -48.60 -18.95 -16.48
C LYS A 143 -47.33 -19.48 -15.79
N CYS A 144 -46.14 -19.16 -16.30
CA CYS A 144 -44.87 -19.55 -15.67
C CYS A 144 -44.57 -18.78 -14.37
N LEU A 145 -45.27 -17.68 -14.06
CA LEU A 145 -45.15 -16.99 -12.77
C LEU A 145 -45.77 -17.77 -11.62
N GLU A 146 -46.76 -18.63 -11.89
CA GLU A 146 -47.45 -19.45 -10.89
C GLU A 146 -46.84 -20.85 -10.77
N HIS A 147 -45.71 -21.10 -11.45
CA HIS A 147 -45.10 -22.42 -11.49
C HIS A 147 -44.57 -22.85 -10.12
N ARG A 148 -44.65 -24.14 -9.76
CA ARG A 148 -44.21 -24.67 -8.45
C ARG A 148 -42.74 -24.38 -8.12
N HIS A 149 -41.86 -24.41 -9.12
CA HIS A 149 -40.41 -24.23 -8.95
C HIS A 149 -39.99 -22.76 -9.09
N SER A 150 -39.28 -22.22 -8.08
CA SER A 150 -38.79 -20.83 -8.06
C SER A 150 -37.84 -20.50 -9.21
N TYR A 151 -37.06 -21.48 -9.68
CA TYR A 151 -36.20 -21.33 -10.86
C TYR A 151 -36.97 -20.82 -12.10
N VAL A 152 -38.18 -21.35 -12.36
CA VAL A 152 -39.00 -20.93 -13.51
C VAL A 152 -39.58 -19.54 -13.27
N ARG A 153 -40.13 -19.29 -12.08
CA ARG A 153 -40.71 -17.99 -11.70
C ARG A 153 -39.68 -16.86 -11.81
N ARG A 154 -38.47 -17.08 -11.28
CA ARG A 154 -37.34 -16.14 -11.37
C ARG A 154 -37.00 -15.75 -12.81
N ASN A 155 -36.89 -16.74 -13.69
CA ASN A 155 -36.59 -16.49 -15.11
C ASN A 155 -37.78 -15.86 -15.84
N SER A 156 -39.01 -16.16 -15.42
CA SER A 156 -40.22 -15.54 -15.96
C SER A 156 -40.29 -14.06 -15.62
N ILE A 157 -40.00 -13.68 -14.36
CA ILE A 157 -39.89 -12.28 -13.94
C ILE A 157 -38.84 -11.54 -14.77
N LEU A 158 -37.68 -12.15 -15.02
CA LEU A 158 -36.62 -11.56 -15.85
C LEU A 158 -37.06 -11.39 -17.32
N ALA A 159 -37.77 -12.37 -17.87
CA ALA A 159 -38.33 -12.30 -19.20
C ALA A 159 -39.36 -11.17 -19.31
N ILE A 160 -40.31 -11.09 -18.38
CA ILE A 160 -41.31 -10.02 -18.32
C ILE A 160 -40.64 -8.64 -18.18
N TYR A 161 -39.64 -8.51 -17.30
CA TYR A 161 -38.89 -7.26 -17.16
C TYR A 161 -38.25 -6.82 -18.48
N THR A 162 -37.61 -7.74 -19.19
CA THR A 162 -36.92 -7.44 -20.45
C THR A 162 -37.91 -7.13 -21.58
N ILE A 163 -39.00 -7.91 -21.67
CA ILE A 163 -40.07 -7.71 -22.66
C ILE A 163 -40.74 -6.36 -22.42
N TYR A 164 -41.13 -6.04 -21.19
CA TYR A 164 -41.77 -4.76 -20.87
C TYR A 164 -40.88 -3.56 -21.19
N LYS A 165 -39.57 -3.67 -20.90
CA LYS A 165 -38.61 -2.59 -21.19
C LYS A 165 -38.46 -2.32 -22.69
N ASN A 166 -38.53 -3.35 -23.52
CA ASN A 166 -38.39 -3.23 -24.98
C ASN A 166 -39.73 -2.97 -25.68
N PHE A 167 -40.83 -3.53 -25.17
CA PHE A 167 -42.17 -3.57 -25.75
C PHE A 167 -43.22 -3.41 -24.65
N ASP A 168 -43.46 -2.17 -24.23
CA ASP A 168 -44.42 -1.83 -23.17
C ASP A 168 -45.87 -2.27 -23.48
N PHE A 169 -46.29 -2.13 -24.75
CA PHE A 169 -47.63 -2.44 -25.21
C PHE A 169 -47.99 -3.94 -25.16
N LEU A 170 -47.02 -4.86 -25.10
CA LEU A 170 -47.27 -6.30 -25.03
C LEU A 170 -47.77 -6.75 -23.64
N ILE A 171 -47.41 -6.01 -22.58
CA ILE A 171 -47.81 -6.33 -21.20
C ILE A 171 -47.92 -5.06 -20.34
N PRO A 172 -48.89 -4.18 -20.61
CA PRO A 172 -49.03 -2.91 -19.90
C PRO A 172 -49.29 -3.09 -18.40
N ASP A 173 -49.89 -4.22 -18.01
CA ASP A 173 -50.20 -4.62 -16.64
C ASP A 173 -49.02 -5.30 -15.89
N ALA A 174 -47.82 -5.35 -16.48
CA ALA A 174 -46.66 -6.01 -15.86
C ALA A 174 -46.30 -5.47 -14.45
N PRO A 175 -46.30 -4.14 -14.18
CA PRO A 175 -45.95 -3.63 -12.85
C PRO A 175 -46.95 -4.09 -11.78
N GLU A 176 -48.24 -4.15 -12.11
CA GLU A 176 -49.31 -4.62 -11.20
C GLU A 176 -49.15 -6.10 -10.87
N LEU A 177 -48.92 -6.92 -11.90
CA LEU A 177 -48.75 -8.36 -11.75
C LEU A 177 -47.54 -8.71 -10.88
N ILE A 178 -46.43 -8.00 -11.06
CA ILE A 178 -45.18 -8.25 -10.33
C ILE A 178 -45.27 -7.74 -8.88
N GLN A 179 -46.02 -6.67 -8.63
CA GLN A 179 -46.33 -6.23 -7.26
C GLN A 179 -47.10 -7.30 -6.48
N GLN A 180 -48.16 -7.85 -7.06
CA GLN A 180 -48.94 -8.94 -6.44
C GLN A 180 -48.09 -10.20 -6.21
N LEU A 181 -47.20 -10.52 -7.15
CA LEU A 181 -46.26 -11.63 -7.00
C LEU A 181 -45.25 -11.37 -5.87
N LEU A 182 -44.77 -10.13 -5.71
CA LEU A 182 -43.78 -9.77 -4.70
C LEU A 182 -44.34 -9.89 -3.27
N GLU A 183 -45.64 -9.64 -3.08
CA GLU A 183 -46.34 -9.82 -1.80
C GLU A 183 -46.55 -11.29 -1.42
N THR A 184 -46.78 -12.16 -2.42
CA THR A 184 -47.09 -13.57 -2.21
C THR A 184 -45.85 -14.49 -2.20
N GLU A 185 -44.78 -14.10 -2.90
CA GLU A 185 -43.58 -14.93 -3.01
C GLU A 185 -42.85 -15.12 -1.68
N GLN A 186 -42.11 -16.22 -1.58
CA GLN A 186 -41.24 -16.57 -0.46
C GLN A 186 -39.77 -16.70 -0.87
N ASP A 187 -39.49 -17.05 -2.13
CA ASP A 187 -38.11 -17.25 -2.61
C ASP A 187 -37.35 -15.92 -2.74
N ALA A 188 -36.18 -15.83 -2.11
CA ALA A 188 -35.37 -14.60 -2.08
C ALA A 188 -34.89 -14.15 -3.47
N SER A 189 -34.61 -15.09 -4.38
CA SER A 189 -34.11 -14.78 -5.73
C SER A 189 -35.24 -14.22 -6.61
N CYS A 190 -36.45 -14.77 -6.47
CA CYS A 190 -37.64 -14.26 -7.14
C CYS A 190 -38.02 -12.87 -6.62
N LYS A 191 -38.04 -12.68 -5.29
CA LYS A 191 -38.29 -11.36 -4.67
C LYS A 191 -37.29 -10.31 -5.15
N ARG A 192 -36.00 -10.64 -5.20
CA ARG A 192 -34.96 -9.74 -5.71
C ARG A 192 -35.24 -9.30 -7.15
N ASN A 193 -35.50 -10.24 -8.06
CA ASN A 193 -35.75 -9.89 -9.46
C ASN A 193 -37.04 -9.09 -9.63
N ALA A 194 -38.10 -9.43 -8.90
CA ALA A 194 -39.37 -8.68 -8.91
C ALA A 194 -39.16 -7.25 -8.40
N PHE A 195 -38.43 -7.10 -7.29
CA PHE A 195 -38.10 -5.80 -6.73
C PHE A 195 -37.22 -4.95 -7.65
N ILE A 196 -36.20 -5.54 -8.29
CA ILE A 196 -35.37 -4.87 -9.30
C ILE A 196 -36.22 -4.40 -10.48
N MET A 197 -37.13 -5.23 -10.97
CA MET A 197 -38.03 -4.85 -12.06
C MET A 197 -38.88 -3.63 -11.66
N LEU A 198 -39.56 -3.68 -10.51
CA LEU A 198 -40.34 -2.54 -10.01
C LEU A 198 -39.46 -1.30 -9.84
N LEU A 199 -38.24 -1.47 -9.32
CA LEU A 199 -37.32 -0.35 -9.12
C LEU A 199 -36.99 0.40 -10.40
N HIS A 200 -36.81 -0.31 -11.52
CA HIS A 200 -36.50 0.31 -12.80
C HIS A 200 -37.73 0.80 -13.56
N VAL A 201 -38.87 0.12 -13.42
CA VAL A 201 -40.10 0.40 -14.17
C VAL A 201 -41.00 1.40 -13.44
N ASP A 202 -41.33 1.12 -12.17
CA ASP A 202 -42.23 1.92 -11.33
C ASP A 202 -41.69 2.03 -9.90
N ARG A 203 -40.94 3.10 -9.67
CA ARG A 203 -40.30 3.38 -8.38
C ARG A 203 -41.31 3.59 -7.25
N GLN A 204 -42.51 4.11 -7.53
CA GLN A 204 -43.49 4.39 -6.48
C GLN A 204 -44.01 3.10 -5.85
N ARG A 205 -44.35 2.11 -6.67
CA ARG A 205 -44.78 0.78 -6.17
C ARG A 205 -43.69 0.05 -5.40
N ALA A 206 -42.42 0.19 -5.83
CA ALA A 206 -41.29 -0.36 -5.09
C ALA A 206 -41.14 0.27 -3.70
N LEU A 207 -41.38 1.59 -3.60
CA LEU A 207 -41.37 2.32 -2.34
C LEU A 207 -42.55 1.93 -1.44
N ASP A 208 -43.74 1.73 -2.00
CA ASP A 208 -44.92 1.30 -1.25
C ASP A 208 -44.74 -0.11 -0.67
N TYR A 209 -44.16 -1.03 -1.45
CA TYR A 209 -43.78 -2.35 -0.95
C TYR A 209 -42.74 -2.27 0.16
N LEU A 210 -41.64 -1.55 -0.06
CA LEU A 210 -40.59 -1.38 0.95
C LEU A 210 -41.17 -0.75 2.23
N SER A 211 -42.05 0.23 2.07
CA SER A 211 -42.79 0.93 3.12
C SER A 211 -43.64 0.00 3.99
N GLY A 212 -44.29 -1.00 3.39
CA GLY A 212 -45.05 -2.04 4.11
C GLY A 212 -44.16 -3.06 4.82
N CYS A 213 -42.95 -3.29 4.33
CA CYS A 213 -42.05 -4.35 4.81
C CYS A 213 -40.82 -3.86 5.58
N ILE A 214 -40.71 -2.57 5.94
CA ILE A 214 -39.51 -1.97 6.56
C ILE A 214 -38.98 -2.75 7.76
N GLU A 215 -39.88 -3.23 8.63
CA GLU A 215 -39.48 -3.94 9.86
C GLU A 215 -38.98 -5.37 9.58
N GLN A 216 -39.36 -5.97 8.45
CA GLN A 216 -39.00 -7.33 8.06
C GLN A 216 -37.71 -7.40 7.23
N VAL A 217 -37.17 -6.25 6.78
CA VAL A 217 -35.99 -6.19 5.89
C VAL A 217 -34.77 -6.94 6.46
N ALA A 218 -34.59 -6.95 7.78
CA ALA A 218 -33.49 -7.67 8.42
C ALA A 218 -33.57 -9.20 8.25
N GLN A 219 -34.77 -9.75 8.00
CA GLN A 219 -35.00 -11.19 7.79
C GLN A 219 -34.84 -11.61 6.33
N PHE A 220 -34.74 -10.65 5.39
CA PHE A 220 -34.56 -10.94 3.97
C PHE A 220 -33.16 -11.50 3.68
N GLY A 221 -33.05 -12.23 2.58
CA GLY A 221 -31.75 -12.68 2.08
C GLY A 221 -30.83 -11.49 1.76
N ASP A 222 -29.53 -11.69 1.95
CA ASP A 222 -28.46 -10.71 1.70
C ASP A 222 -28.54 -10.06 0.32
N ILE A 223 -28.83 -10.84 -0.73
CA ILE A 223 -28.94 -10.33 -2.11
C ILE A 223 -30.07 -9.28 -2.24
N LEU A 224 -31.18 -9.45 -1.53
CA LEU A 224 -32.28 -8.48 -1.53
C LEU A 224 -31.95 -7.27 -0.64
N GLN A 225 -31.30 -7.49 0.50
CA GLN A 225 -30.86 -6.41 1.39
C GLN A 225 -29.91 -5.44 0.67
N LEU A 226 -28.95 -5.93 -0.11
CA LEU A 226 -28.03 -5.07 -0.87
C LEU A 226 -28.76 -4.17 -1.88
N VAL A 227 -29.74 -4.73 -2.60
CA VAL A 227 -30.55 -3.95 -3.56
C VAL A 227 -31.40 -2.91 -2.82
N ILE A 228 -31.92 -3.24 -1.63
CA ILE A 228 -32.66 -2.29 -0.79
C ILE A 228 -31.75 -1.16 -0.30
N VAL A 229 -30.51 -1.44 0.12
CA VAL A 229 -29.54 -0.39 0.50
C VAL A 229 -29.25 0.54 -0.67
N GLU A 230 -29.01 -0.02 -1.86
CA GLU A 230 -28.79 0.76 -3.08
C GLU A 230 -30.00 1.65 -3.42
N LEU A 231 -31.22 1.13 -3.25
CA LEU A 231 -32.44 1.91 -3.42
C LEU A 231 -32.53 3.05 -2.40
N ILE A 232 -32.34 2.74 -1.12
CA ILE A 232 -32.41 3.72 -0.03
C ILE A 232 -31.45 4.89 -0.31
N TYR A 233 -30.24 4.58 -0.74
CA TYR A 233 -29.26 5.59 -1.17
C TYR A 233 -29.81 6.49 -2.28
N LYS A 234 -30.30 5.91 -3.39
CA LYS A 234 -30.83 6.65 -4.54
C LYS A 234 -32.08 7.47 -4.21
N VAL A 235 -33.00 6.93 -3.43
CA VAL A 235 -34.26 7.62 -3.08
C VAL A 235 -34.04 8.73 -2.09
N CYS A 236 -33.22 8.54 -1.06
CA CYS A 236 -32.95 9.58 -0.08
C CYS A 236 -32.18 10.78 -0.66
N HIS A 237 -31.43 10.55 -1.74
CA HIS A 237 -30.78 11.61 -2.50
C HIS A 237 -31.81 12.42 -3.30
N ASN A 238 -32.72 11.74 -4.01
CA ASN A 238 -33.74 12.40 -4.84
C ASN A 238 -34.87 13.05 -4.02
N ASN A 239 -35.29 12.41 -2.92
CA ASN A 239 -36.41 12.82 -2.08
C ASN A 239 -35.99 12.90 -0.60
N PRO A 240 -35.55 14.09 -0.12
CA PRO A 240 -35.10 14.27 1.26
C PRO A 240 -36.16 14.02 2.34
N GLY A 241 -37.45 14.09 2.00
CA GLY A 241 -38.55 13.91 2.95
C GLY A 241 -38.65 12.51 3.56
N GLU A 242 -38.22 11.48 2.85
CA GLU A 242 -38.30 10.07 3.29
C GLU A 242 -37.07 9.61 4.08
N ARG A 243 -36.05 10.48 4.26
CA ARG A 243 -34.76 10.12 4.89
C ARG A 243 -34.92 9.51 6.28
N ASN A 244 -35.73 10.15 7.14
CA ASN A 244 -35.91 9.70 8.53
C ASN A 244 -36.51 8.30 8.61
N ARG A 245 -37.37 7.93 7.65
CA ARG A 245 -38.01 6.62 7.59
C ARG A 245 -37.00 5.53 7.24
N PHE A 246 -36.15 5.78 6.25
CA PHE A 246 -35.17 4.80 5.80
C PHE A 246 -33.93 4.70 6.70
N ILE A 247 -33.55 5.76 7.43
CA ILE A 247 -32.47 5.70 8.42
C ILE A 247 -32.71 4.59 9.45
N ARG A 248 -33.96 4.42 9.93
CA ARG A 248 -34.31 3.32 10.85
C ARG A 248 -34.09 1.94 10.22
N CYS A 249 -34.39 1.80 8.92
CA CYS A 249 -34.13 0.57 8.18
C CYS A 249 -32.64 0.27 8.06
N VAL A 250 -31.83 1.29 7.73
CA VAL A 250 -30.37 1.16 7.62
C VAL A 250 -29.74 0.77 8.97
N TYR A 251 -30.22 1.32 10.09
CA TYR A 251 -29.78 0.89 11.42
C TYR A 251 -30.01 -0.60 11.69
N ASN A 252 -31.15 -1.14 11.27
CA ASN A 252 -31.41 -2.59 11.39
C ASN A 252 -30.47 -3.40 10.50
N LEU A 253 -30.14 -2.90 9.31
CA LEU A 253 -29.23 -3.57 8.36
C LEU A 253 -27.77 -3.60 8.82
N LEU A 254 -27.34 -2.67 9.70
CA LEU A 254 -26.03 -2.73 10.34
C LEU A 254 -25.83 -4.00 11.19
N GLN A 255 -26.91 -4.63 11.63
CA GLN A 255 -26.88 -5.88 12.41
C GLN A 255 -27.01 -7.14 11.53
N SER A 256 -27.02 -7.01 10.19
CA SER A 256 -27.14 -8.15 9.27
C SER A 256 -26.00 -9.16 9.46
N GLN A 257 -26.23 -10.45 9.21
CA GLN A 257 -25.17 -11.45 9.31
C GLN A 257 -24.10 -11.30 8.21
N SER A 258 -24.47 -10.75 7.05
CA SER A 258 -23.57 -10.56 5.91
C SER A 258 -22.66 -9.35 6.07
N GLY A 259 -21.34 -9.55 5.94
CA GLY A 259 -20.34 -8.48 6.00
C GLY A 259 -20.53 -7.42 4.91
N ALA A 260 -20.90 -7.84 3.69
CA ALA A 260 -21.15 -6.93 2.56
C ALA A 260 -22.32 -5.98 2.83
N VAL A 261 -23.42 -6.50 3.40
CA VAL A 261 -24.58 -5.67 3.76
C VAL A 261 -24.22 -4.66 4.84
N ARG A 262 -23.47 -5.06 5.88
CA ARG A 262 -23.02 -4.14 6.93
C ARG A 262 -22.14 -3.02 6.37
N TYR A 263 -21.20 -3.37 5.49
CA TYR A 263 -20.29 -2.41 4.87
C TYR A 263 -21.04 -1.34 4.05
N GLU A 264 -21.95 -1.77 3.17
CA GLU A 264 -22.74 -0.86 2.33
C GLU A 264 -23.78 -0.07 3.14
N ALA A 265 -24.40 -0.70 4.15
CA ALA A 265 -25.33 -0.02 5.06
C ALA A 265 -24.62 1.08 5.87
N ALA A 266 -23.41 0.83 6.37
CA ALA A 266 -22.61 1.82 7.09
C ALA A 266 -22.22 3.00 6.18
N GLY A 267 -21.79 2.73 4.94
CA GLY A 267 -21.43 3.78 3.98
C GLY A 267 -22.63 4.63 3.58
N THR A 268 -23.78 3.98 3.37
CA THR A 268 -25.05 4.65 3.12
C THR A 268 -25.45 5.51 4.33
N LEU A 269 -25.38 4.98 5.56
CA LEU A 269 -25.76 5.71 6.77
C LEU A 269 -24.99 7.03 6.95
N VAL A 270 -23.66 6.99 6.75
CA VAL A 270 -22.80 8.17 6.87
C VAL A 270 -23.15 9.22 5.82
N THR A 271 -23.54 8.78 4.61
CA THR A 271 -23.97 9.69 3.55
C THR A 271 -25.35 10.31 3.84
N LEU A 272 -26.24 9.55 4.48
CA LEU A 272 -27.60 10.00 4.78
C LEU A 272 -27.70 10.90 6.01
N SER A 273 -26.81 10.71 6.99
CA SER A 273 -26.86 11.42 8.27
C SER A 273 -25.48 11.72 8.82
N THR A 274 -25.25 13.00 9.11
CA THR A 274 -24.05 13.49 9.82
C THR A 274 -24.25 13.52 11.34
N ALA A 275 -25.37 12.97 11.84
CA ALA A 275 -25.64 12.94 13.27
C ALA A 275 -24.58 12.11 14.02
N PRO A 276 -24.12 12.55 15.21
CA PRO A 276 -23.12 11.82 16.00
C PRO A 276 -23.47 10.35 16.26
N THR A 277 -24.75 10.05 16.47
CA THR A 277 -25.25 8.68 16.70
C THR A 277 -25.13 7.79 15.45
N ALA A 278 -25.33 8.36 14.26
CA ALA A 278 -25.22 7.65 12.98
C ALA A 278 -23.76 7.36 12.64
N VAL A 279 -22.90 8.36 12.80
CA VAL A 279 -21.44 8.22 12.63
C VAL A 279 -20.88 7.19 13.60
N LYS A 280 -21.29 7.23 14.88
CA LYS A 280 -20.86 6.25 15.88
C LYS A 280 -21.24 4.83 15.48
N ALA A 281 -22.49 4.60 15.09
CA ALA A 281 -22.96 3.28 14.68
C ALA A 281 -22.25 2.75 13.43
N ALA A 282 -22.02 3.61 12.43
CA ALA A 282 -21.27 3.25 11.23
C ALA A 282 -19.81 2.91 11.55
N ALA A 283 -19.14 3.72 12.38
CA ALA A 283 -17.77 3.46 12.81
C ALA A 283 -17.66 2.14 13.61
N THR A 284 -18.59 1.87 14.54
CA THR A 284 -18.64 0.60 15.26
C THR A 284 -18.84 -0.58 14.30
N ALA A 285 -19.72 -0.45 13.30
CA ALA A 285 -19.93 -1.50 12.30
C ALA A 285 -18.67 -1.78 11.47
N TYR A 286 -17.93 -0.74 11.06
CA TYR A 286 -16.65 -0.90 10.38
C TYR A 286 -15.60 -1.57 11.26
N ILE A 287 -15.45 -1.15 12.53
CA ILE A 287 -14.50 -1.76 13.48
C ILE A 287 -14.81 -3.24 13.66
N GLU A 288 -16.08 -3.60 13.88
CA GLU A 288 -16.49 -5.00 14.00
C GLU A 288 -16.21 -5.83 12.74
N LEU A 289 -16.40 -5.23 11.56
CA LEU A 289 -16.11 -5.89 10.30
C LEU A 289 -14.59 -6.17 10.17
N ILE A 290 -13.74 -5.20 10.48
CA ILE A 290 -12.28 -5.37 10.43
C ILE A 290 -11.81 -6.45 11.41
N VAL A 291 -12.42 -6.55 12.60
CA VAL A 291 -12.06 -7.60 13.58
C VAL A 291 -12.50 -8.99 13.14
N LYS A 292 -13.68 -9.12 12.50
CA LYS A 292 -14.27 -10.42 12.13
C LYS A 292 -13.73 -10.98 10.81
N GLU A 293 -13.40 -10.14 9.85
CA GLU A 293 -12.90 -10.57 8.54
C GLU A 293 -11.48 -11.16 8.64
N SER A 294 -11.19 -12.19 7.83
CA SER A 294 -9.87 -12.82 7.79
C SER A 294 -8.95 -12.24 6.72
N ASP A 295 -9.50 -11.72 5.62
CA ASP A 295 -8.73 -11.19 4.49
C ASP A 295 -8.16 -9.79 4.80
N ASN A 296 -6.83 -9.67 4.74
CA ASN A 296 -6.12 -8.42 4.99
C ASN A 296 -6.49 -7.31 3.98
N ASN A 297 -6.78 -7.66 2.72
CA ASN A 297 -7.17 -6.67 1.71
C ASN A 297 -8.51 -6.02 2.07
N VAL A 298 -9.49 -6.83 2.50
CA VAL A 298 -10.78 -6.33 2.97
C VAL A 298 -10.60 -5.44 4.19
N LYS A 299 -9.74 -5.83 5.14
CA LYS A 299 -9.40 -5.00 6.31
C LYS A 299 -8.85 -3.64 5.92
N LEU A 300 -7.91 -3.59 4.96
CA LEU A 300 -7.32 -2.35 4.49
C LEU A 300 -8.36 -1.44 3.82
N ILE A 301 -9.24 -1.99 2.97
CA ILE A 301 -10.32 -1.23 2.31
C ILE A 301 -11.28 -0.63 3.34
N VAL A 302 -11.71 -1.42 4.33
CA VAL A 302 -12.62 -0.96 5.38
C VAL A 302 -11.93 0.06 6.30
N LEU A 303 -10.64 -0.13 6.59
CA LEU A 303 -9.84 0.81 7.38
C LEU A 303 -9.69 2.15 6.67
N ASP A 304 -9.48 2.17 5.35
CA ASP A 304 -9.40 3.40 4.57
C ASP A 304 -10.74 4.16 4.58
N ARG A 305 -11.87 3.44 4.57
CA ARG A 305 -13.19 4.06 4.80
C ARG A 305 -13.34 4.63 6.21
N LEU A 306 -12.87 3.92 7.23
CA LEU A 306 -12.89 4.39 8.62
C LEU A 306 -12.04 5.66 8.80
N VAL A 307 -10.85 5.71 8.19
CA VAL A 307 -10.00 6.92 8.16
C VAL A 307 -10.70 8.04 7.40
N GLY A 308 -11.34 7.75 6.28
CA GLY A 308 -12.13 8.72 5.50
C GLY A 308 -13.30 9.34 6.27
N LEU A 309 -13.91 8.63 7.24
CA LEU A 309 -14.98 9.20 8.08
C LEU A 309 -14.54 10.46 8.82
N ARG A 310 -13.26 10.55 9.17
CA ARG A 310 -12.71 11.73 9.83
C ARG A 310 -12.72 12.97 8.93
N GLU A 311 -12.44 12.80 7.64
CA GLU A 311 -12.42 13.93 6.71
C GLU A 311 -13.83 14.53 6.50
N ILE A 312 -14.85 13.68 6.64
CA ILE A 312 -16.25 14.04 6.43
C ILE A 312 -16.85 14.70 7.69
N VAL A 313 -16.45 14.27 8.88
CA VAL A 313 -17.08 14.68 10.14
C VAL A 313 -16.26 15.79 10.83
N PRO A 314 -16.77 17.02 10.94
CA PRO A 314 -16.02 18.15 11.52
C PRO A 314 -15.78 18.04 13.04
N ASN A 315 -16.34 17.03 13.71
CA ASN A 315 -16.24 16.83 15.16
C ASN A 315 -15.67 15.43 15.50
N ASP A 316 -14.35 15.35 15.66
CA ASP A 316 -13.62 14.13 16.04
C ASP A 316 -14.10 13.48 17.35
N LYS A 317 -14.85 14.21 18.20
CA LYS A 317 -15.32 13.76 19.52
C LYS A 317 -15.99 12.39 19.51
N VAL A 318 -16.74 12.06 18.46
CA VAL A 318 -17.43 10.77 18.35
C VAL A 318 -16.44 9.61 18.16
N LEU A 319 -15.46 9.81 17.27
CA LEU A 319 -14.41 8.83 17.00
C LEU A 319 -13.45 8.69 18.18
N GLN A 320 -13.23 9.77 18.95
CA GLN A 320 -12.41 9.75 20.17
C GLN A 320 -12.95 8.78 21.24
N GLU A 321 -14.27 8.59 21.32
CA GLU A 321 -14.89 7.61 22.24
C GLU A 321 -14.63 6.16 21.80
N LEU A 322 -14.38 5.92 20.51
CA LEU A 322 -14.18 4.59 19.92
C LEU A 322 -12.70 4.18 19.84
N VAL A 323 -11.76 4.97 20.37
CA VAL A 323 -10.31 4.69 20.29
C VAL A 323 -9.97 3.31 20.85
N MET A 324 -10.54 2.92 21.99
CA MET A 324 -10.29 1.60 22.57
C MET A 324 -10.85 0.47 21.69
N ASP A 325 -11.99 0.70 21.04
CA ASP A 325 -12.57 -0.26 20.11
C ASP A 325 -11.71 -0.42 18.85
N ILE A 326 -11.13 0.68 18.35
CA ILE A 326 -10.19 0.70 17.21
C ILE A 326 -8.91 -0.08 17.55
N LEU A 327 -8.37 0.09 18.77
CA LEU A 327 -7.16 -0.61 19.20
C LEU A 327 -7.34 -2.14 19.30
N ARG A 328 -8.57 -2.65 19.44
CA ARG A 328 -8.84 -4.10 19.40
C ARG A 328 -8.41 -4.75 18.08
N VAL A 329 -8.34 -3.97 16.99
CA VAL A 329 -7.97 -4.46 15.66
C VAL A 329 -6.48 -4.84 15.58
N LEU A 330 -5.64 -4.37 16.52
CA LEU A 330 -4.21 -4.70 16.61
C LEU A 330 -3.92 -6.20 16.83
N SER A 331 -4.95 -6.99 17.16
CA SER A 331 -4.89 -8.45 17.15
C SER A 331 -4.57 -9.06 15.78
N THR A 332 -4.82 -8.32 14.68
CA THR A 332 -4.43 -8.73 13.33
C THR A 332 -2.91 -8.81 13.21
N THR A 333 -2.36 -9.82 12.52
CA THR A 333 -0.92 -10.04 12.38
C THR A 333 -0.24 -9.09 11.37
N ASP A 334 -0.99 -8.58 10.41
CA ASP A 334 -0.49 -7.75 9.33
C ASP A 334 0.11 -6.40 9.80
N TYR A 335 1.32 -6.10 9.33
CA TYR A 335 2.08 -4.91 9.73
C TYR A 335 1.44 -3.62 9.22
N GLU A 336 0.92 -3.59 7.99
CA GLU A 336 0.35 -2.37 7.40
C GLU A 336 -0.94 -1.97 8.08
N VAL A 337 -1.81 -2.96 8.36
CA VAL A 337 -3.03 -2.77 9.14
C VAL A 337 -2.68 -2.18 10.51
N ARG A 338 -1.73 -2.78 11.24
CA ARG A 338 -1.24 -2.28 12.55
C ARG A 338 -0.71 -0.85 12.47
N ARG A 339 0.09 -0.52 11.45
CA ARG A 339 0.63 0.83 11.22
C ARG A 339 -0.46 1.88 11.03
N LYS A 340 -1.42 1.62 10.14
CA LYS A 340 -2.54 2.54 9.88
C LYS A 340 -3.42 2.72 11.13
N ILE A 341 -3.67 1.66 11.90
CA ILE A 341 -4.47 1.73 13.14
C ILE A 341 -3.78 2.56 14.22
N LEU A 342 -2.48 2.32 14.47
CA LEU A 342 -1.74 3.08 15.48
C LEU A 342 -1.66 4.57 15.10
N GLN A 343 -1.50 4.87 13.82
CA GLN A 343 -1.56 6.25 13.32
C GLN A 343 -2.95 6.87 13.58
N LEU A 344 -4.03 6.18 13.21
CA LEU A 344 -5.40 6.65 13.46
C LEU A 344 -5.66 6.85 14.97
N ALA A 345 -5.20 5.93 15.82
CA ALA A 345 -5.35 6.03 17.27
C ALA A 345 -4.60 7.24 17.86
N LEU A 346 -3.37 7.52 17.39
CA LEU A 346 -2.59 8.69 17.81
C LEU A 346 -3.21 10.03 17.39
N GLU A 347 -3.95 10.03 16.29
CA GLU A 347 -4.64 11.21 15.77
C GLU A 347 -5.97 11.44 16.53
N LEU A 348 -6.64 10.37 16.98
CA LEU A 348 -7.88 10.42 17.77
C LEU A 348 -7.66 10.46 19.29
N VAL A 349 -6.41 10.44 19.77
CA VAL A 349 -6.15 10.43 21.21
C VAL A 349 -6.42 11.80 21.84
N SER A 350 -7.00 11.78 23.05
CA SER A 350 -7.35 12.95 23.85
C SER A 350 -6.87 12.75 25.30
N SER A 351 -6.93 13.80 26.12
CA SER A 351 -6.60 13.70 27.55
C SER A 351 -7.49 12.72 28.33
N ARG A 352 -8.66 12.35 27.79
CA ARG A 352 -9.61 11.44 28.45
C ARG A 352 -9.28 9.96 28.25
N ASN A 353 -8.76 9.59 27.08
CA ASN A 353 -8.53 8.17 26.69
C ASN A 353 -7.05 7.78 26.67
N VAL A 354 -6.12 8.74 26.75
CA VAL A 354 -4.68 8.48 26.64
C VAL A 354 -4.16 7.48 27.68
N HIS A 355 -4.66 7.53 28.91
CA HIS A 355 -4.24 6.60 29.96
C HIS A 355 -4.62 5.15 29.63
N GLU A 356 -5.85 4.92 29.15
CA GLU A 356 -6.32 3.59 28.74
C GLU A 356 -5.57 3.08 27.51
N MET A 357 -5.32 3.95 26.52
CA MET A 357 -4.52 3.60 25.34
C MET A 357 -3.11 3.14 25.75
N VAL A 358 -2.45 3.89 26.63
CA VAL A 358 -1.08 3.57 27.07
C VAL A 358 -1.05 2.24 27.82
N MET A 359 -2.03 1.97 28.69
CA MET A 359 -2.15 0.69 29.39
C MET A 359 -2.38 -0.47 28.41
N PHE A 360 -3.16 -0.26 27.34
CA PHE A 360 -3.36 -1.25 26.30
C PHE A 360 -2.08 -1.51 25.49
N LEU A 361 -1.38 -0.45 25.05
CA LEU A 361 -0.12 -0.57 24.32
C LEU A 361 0.96 -1.26 25.14
N ARG A 362 1.04 -0.98 26.45
CA ARG A 362 1.90 -1.72 27.38
C ARG A 362 1.60 -3.22 27.36
N LYS A 363 0.33 -3.59 27.48
CA LYS A 363 -0.08 -5.01 27.45
C LYS A 363 0.23 -5.68 26.12
N GLU A 364 0.07 -4.97 25.01
CA GLU A 364 0.46 -5.47 23.69
C GLU A 364 1.97 -5.69 23.60
N ILE A 365 2.76 -4.74 24.09
CA ILE A 365 4.22 -4.88 24.18
C ILE A 365 4.60 -6.13 25.00
N ASP A 366 4.01 -6.33 26.17
CA ASP A 366 4.28 -7.49 27.03
C ASP A 366 3.96 -8.82 26.33
N LYS A 367 2.91 -8.86 25.49
CA LYS A 367 2.60 -10.05 24.67
C LYS A 367 3.68 -10.32 23.63
N THR A 368 4.19 -9.26 23.00
CA THR A 368 5.21 -9.43 21.95
C THR A 368 6.49 -10.04 22.49
N ASN A 369 6.82 -9.93 23.78
CA ASN A 369 8.04 -10.51 24.36
C ASN A 369 8.17 -12.04 24.17
N ASN A 370 7.05 -12.75 24.01
CA ASN A 370 7.04 -14.20 23.82
C ASN A 370 7.06 -14.63 22.33
N ASP A 371 6.85 -13.70 21.39
CA ASP A 371 6.83 -13.99 19.95
C ASP A 371 8.19 -13.69 19.29
N THR A 372 8.79 -14.70 18.68
CA THR A 372 10.12 -14.65 18.03
C THR A 372 10.09 -14.40 16.51
N GLN A 373 8.94 -14.02 15.94
CA GLN A 373 8.85 -13.68 14.51
C GLN A 373 9.63 -12.40 14.17
N GLU A 374 10.27 -12.34 13.01
CA GLU A 374 11.06 -11.17 12.56
C GLU A 374 10.22 -9.87 12.47
N ASP A 375 8.95 -10.00 12.05
CA ASP A 375 8.00 -8.88 11.99
C ASP A 375 7.64 -8.33 13.38
N THR A 376 7.79 -9.13 14.43
CA THR A 376 7.57 -8.70 15.82
C THR A 376 8.57 -7.61 16.21
N GLY A 377 9.82 -7.67 15.73
CA GLY A 377 10.81 -6.63 15.98
C GLY A 377 10.42 -5.26 15.40
N ARG A 378 9.91 -5.25 14.16
CA ARG A 378 9.40 -4.03 13.49
C ARG A 378 8.12 -3.52 14.16
N TYR A 379 7.23 -4.42 14.57
CA TYR A 379 6.01 -4.06 15.30
C TYR A 379 6.32 -3.45 16.68
N ARG A 380 7.27 -4.03 17.43
CA ARG A 380 7.73 -3.45 18.70
C ARG A 380 8.28 -2.05 18.53
N GLN A 381 9.10 -1.82 17.51
CA GLN A 381 9.61 -0.48 17.20
C GLN A 381 8.47 0.51 16.94
N LEU A 382 7.45 0.10 16.18
CA LEU A 382 6.27 0.91 15.89
C LEU A 382 5.45 1.24 17.16
N LEU A 383 5.29 0.28 18.09
CA LEU A 383 4.63 0.49 19.38
C LEU A 383 5.42 1.49 20.25
N VAL A 384 6.74 1.38 20.30
CA VAL A 384 7.62 2.31 21.04
C VAL A 384 7.52 3.73 20.46
N ARG A 385 7.60 3.89 19.13
CA ARG A 385 7.42 5.20 18.45
C ARG A 385 6.04 5.81 18.73
N THR A 386 5.01 4.95 18.83
CA THR A 386 3.64 5.36 19.17
C THR A 386 3.57 5.86 20.62
N LEU A 387 4.13 5.13 21.58
CA LEU A 387 4.21 5.54 22.98
C LEU A 387 5.01 6.84 23.17
N HIS A 388 6.14 6.98 22.47
CA HIS A 388 6.95 8.21 22.44
C HIS A 388 6.10 9.40 22.00
N SER A 389 5.41 9.27 20.87
CA SER A 389 4.54 10.32 20.33
C SER A 389 3.39 10.67 21.28
N ALA A 390 2.78 9.66 21.92
CA ALA A 390 1.72 9.87 22.90
C ALA A 390 2.24 10.62 24.15
N THR A 391 3.43 10.27 24.65
CA THR A 391 4.03 10.91 25.84
C THR A 391 4.40 12.37 25.60
N ILE A 392 4.87 12.70 24.39
CA ILE A 392 5.16 14.10 24.03
C ILE A 392 3.88 14.92 23.96
N LYS A 393 2.80 14.37 23.39
CA LYS A 393 1.50 15.06 23.31
C LYS A 393 0.86 15.21 24.70
N PHE A 394 1.03 14.22 25.58
CA PHE A 394 0.42 14.16 26.92
C PHE A 394 1.47 13.81 27.99
N PRO A 395 2.17 14.83 28.53
CA PRO A 395 3.21 14.66 29.55
C PRO A 395 2.76 13.90 30.82
N ASP A 396 1.48 14.00 31.20
CA ASP A 396 0.96 13.47 32.46
C ASP A 396 1.07 11.94 32.57
N VAL A 397 1.13 11.23 31.43
CA VAL A 397 1.20 9.76 31.40
C VAL A 397 2.64 9.23 31.45
N ALA A 398 3.63 10.11 31.31
CA ALA A 398 5.04 9.74 31.23
C ALA A 398 5.55 8.81 32.37
N PRO A 399 5.18 9.02 33.66
CA PRO A 399 5.67 8.18 34.76
C PRO A 399 5.31 6.69 34.62
N GLN A 400 4.20 6.38 33.96
CA GLN A 400 3.74 5.00 33.76
C GLN A 400 4.43 4.32 32.57
N ILE A 401 4.93 5.12 31.62
CA ILE A 401 5.52 4.66 30.37
C ILE A 401 7.02 4.39 30.54
N PHE A 402 7.72 5.21 31.34
CA PHE A 402 9.17 5.07 31.51
C PHE A 402 9.64 3.69 32.00
N PRO A 403 9.04 3.04 33.02
CA PRO A 403 9.49 1.73 33.46
C PRO A 403 9.48 0.69 32.33
N VAL A 404 8.40 0.71 31.53
CA VAL A 404 8.22 -0.21 30.40
C VAL A 404 9.27 0.04 29.32
N LEU A 405 9.49 1.31 28.95
CA LEU A 405 10.47 1.66 27.94
C LEU A 405 11.91 1.37 28.40
N MET A 406 12.23 1.56 29.68
CA MET A 406 13.56 1.29 30.21
C MET A 406 13.92 -0.20 30.15
N GLU A 407 12.96 -1.11 30.32
CA GLU A 407 13.18 -2.56 30.16
C GLU A 407 13.69 -2.92 28.75
N PHE A 408 13.21 -2.21 27.71
CA PHE A 408 13.66 -2.40 26.32
C PHE A 408 15.13 -2.06 26.07
N LEU A 409 15.78 -1.29 26.95
CA LEU A 409 17.21 -1.01 26.81
C LEU A 409 18.09 -2.26 26.98
N SER A 410 17.53 -3.31 27.59
CA SER A 410 18.18 -4.60 27.79
C SER A 410 17.91 -5.61 26.66
N ASP A 411 16.99 -5.30 25.73
CA ASP A 411 16.61 -6.17 24.62
C ASP A 411 17.74 -6.27 23.57
N GLN A 412 17.73 -7.36 22.80
CA GLN A 412 18.71 -7.63 21.74
C GLN A 412 18.49 -6.75 20.50
N ASN A 413 17.28 -6.24 20.29
CA ASN A 413 16.98 -5.39 19.13
C ASN A 413 17.52 -3.96 19.31
N GLU A 414 18.66 -3.68 18.67
CA GLU A 414 19.34 -2.39 18.72
C GLU A 414 18.48 -1.20 18.27
N THR A 415 17.61 -1.41 17.27
CA THR A 415 16.84 -0.31 16.66
C THR A 415 15.77 0.24 17.61
N ALA A 416 15.01 -0.64 18.26
CA ALA A 416 13.98 -0.25 19.22
C ALA A 416 14.60 0.42 20.46
N ALA A 417 15.68 -0.13 21.00
CA ALA A 417 16.37 0.43 22.15
C ALA A 417 17.06 1.77 21.85
N THR A 418 17.52 1.99 20.61
CA THR A 418 18.00 3.31 20.16
C THR A 418 16.88 4.34 20.16
N ASP A 419 15.70 3.99 19.63
CA ASP A 419 14.52 4.87 19.63
C ASP A 419 14.09 5.23 21.08
N VAL A 420 14.14 4.27 22.01
CA VAL A 420 13.91 4.51 23.45
C VAL A 420 14.90 5.53 24.01
N LEU A 421 16.20 5.40 23.73
CA LEU A 421 17.19 6.35 24.26
C LEU A 421 17.02 7.76 23.69
N VAL A 422 16.68 7.88 22.41
CA VAL A 422 16.35 9.17 21.79
C VAL A 422 15.16 9.80 22.51
N PHE A 423 14.14 9.00 22.83
CA PHE A 423 13.00 9.44 23.63
C PHE A 423 13.41 9.87 25.04
N VAL A 424 14.17 9.05 25.78
CA VAL A 424 14.64 9.38 27.13
C VAL A 424 15.42 10.69 27.14
N ARG A 425 16.32 10.88 26.16
CA ARG A 425 17.09 12.12 25.99
C ARG A 425 16.19 13.34 25.77
N GLU A 426 15.16 13.22 24.93
CA GLU A 426 14.20 14.29 24.68
C GLU A 426 13.32 14.57 25.92
N ALA A 427 12.87 13.52 26.60
CA ALA A 427 11.97 13.61 27.74
C ALA A 427 12.63 14.21 28.98
N ILE A 428 13.89 13.86 29.28
CA ILE A 428 14.65 14.47 30.39
C ILE A 428 14.75 15.98 30.20
N GLN A 429 14.95 16.46 28.98
CA GLN A 429 15.05 17.90 28.73
C GLN A 429 13.67 18.59 28.79
N ARG A 430 12.64 18.02 28.15
CA ARG A 430 11.29 18.59 28.08
C ARG A 430 10.48 18.49 29.38
N LEU A 431 10.78 17.52 30.25
CA LEU A 431 10.06 17.24 31.50
C LEU A 431 10.98 17.38 32.73
N PRO A 432 11.31 18.62 33.17
CA PRO A 432 12.25 18.85 34.27
C PRO A 432 11.87 18.17 35.58
N HIS A 433 10.57 18.09 35.87
CA HIS A 433 10.03 17.50 37.11
C HIS A 433 10.23 15.97 37.20
N LEU A 434 10.46 15.28 36.08
CA LEU A 434 10.68 13.83 36.05
C LEU A 434 12.16 13.44 35.92
N ARG A 435 13.09 14.40 35.81
CA ARG A 435 14.52 14.13 35.58
C ARG A 435 15.11 13.15 36.59
N HIS A 436 14.90 13.42 37.88
CA HIS A 436 15.43 12.59 38.96
C HIS A 436 14.87 11.15 38.93
N HIS A 437 13.59 11.01 38.55
CA HIS A 437 12.96 9.69 38.40
C HIS A 437 13.57 8.92 37.23
N ILE A 438 13.70 9.56 36.06
CA ILE A 438 14.27 8.95 34.85
C ILE A 438 15.74 8.56 35.08
N THR A 439 16.54 9.42 35.72
CA THR A 439 17.95 9.12 36.01
C THR A 439 18.09 7.94 36.97
N ASN A 440 17.24 7.85 38.00
CA ASN A 440 17.27 6.73 38.93
C ASN A 440 16.92 5.40 38.26
N GLN A 441 15.89 5.38 37.41
CA GLN A 441 15.55 4.19 36.63
C GLN A 441 16.66 3.81 35.66
N LEU A 442 17.29 4.79 35.00
CA LEU A 442 18.41 4.51 34.11
C LEU A 442 19.61 3.92 34.87
N LEU A 443 19.87 4.36 36.11
CA LEU A 443 20.90 3.77 36.97
C LEU A 443 20.62 2.30 37.34
N GLU A 444 19.36 1.96 37.56
CA GLU A 444 18.95 0.58 37.87
C GLU A 444 19.11 -0.35 36.65
N VAL A 445 18.74 0.12 35.46
CA VAL A 445 18.82 -0.66 34.23
C VAL A 445 20.24 -0.71 33.64
N PHE A 446 21.09 0.27 33.94
CA PHE A 446 22.44 0.41 33.36
C PHE A 446 23.29 -0.89 33.31
N PRO A 447 23.33 -1.74 34.36
CA PRO A 447 24.10 -2.99 34.35
C PRO A 447 23.55 -4.06 33.40
N THR A 448 22.30 -3.94 32.96
CA THR A 448 21.64 -4.95 32.11
C THR A 448 21.84 -4.69 30.62
N ILE A 449 22.34 -3.50 30.24
CA ILE A 449 22.52 -3.08 28.85
C ILE A 449 23.67 -3.86 28.20
N ARG A 450 23.36 -4.63 27.15
CA ARG A 450 24.34 -5.49 26.46
C ARG A 450 24.88 -4.92 25.15
N ASN A 451 24.27 -3.87 24.59
CA ASN A 451 24.70 -3.28 23.33
C ASN A 451 25.58 -2.03 23.57
N GLY A 452 26.74 -1.97 22.93
CA GLY A 452 27.72 -0.89 23.08
C GLY A 452 27.24 0.49 22.63
N SER A 453 26.43 0.58 21.56
CA SER A 453 25.92 1.87 21.05
C SER A 453 24.93 2.52 22.02
N ILE A 454 24.07 1.69 22.61
CA ILE A 454 23.07 2.03 23.63
C ILE A 454 23.77 2.37 24.95
N TYR A 455 24.75 1.56 25.37
CA TYR A 455 25.56 1.79 26.57
C TYR A 455 26.26 3.16 26.53
N ARG A 456 26.85 3.52 25.37
CA ARG A 456 27.48 4.83 25.14
C ARG A 456 26.50 6.00 25.32
N SER A 457 25.30 5.87 24.76
CA SER A 457 24.28 6.91 24.81
C SER A 457 23.70 7.06 26.23
N ALA A 458 23.50 5.94 26.94
CA ALA A 458 23.11 5.93 28.34
C ALA A 458 24.17 6.59 29.25
N LEU A 459 25.46 6.28 29.03
CA LEU A 459 26.58 6.93 29.71
C LEU A 459 26.53 8.46 29.55
N TRP A 460 26.28 8.95 28.35
CA TRP A 460 26.18 10.39 28.09
C TRP A 460 25.03 11.05 28.87
N ILE A 461 23.86 10.40 28.93
CA ILE A 461 22.70 10.89 29.70
C ILE A 461 23.04 10.96 31.19
N LEU A 462 23.63 9.90 31.74
CA LEU A 462 24.05 9.87 33.16
C LEU A 462 25.12 10.94 33.46
N GLY A 463 26.12 11.10 32.58
CA GLY A 463 27.16 12.11 32.74
C GLY A 463 26.63 13.55 32.68
N GLU A 464 25.57 13.81 31.91
CA GLU A 464 25.03 15.16 31.72
C GLU A 464 23.93 15.54 32.74
N TYR A 465 23.16 14.58 33.26
CA TYR A 465 21.98 14.84 34.10
C TYR A 465 22.08 14.32 35.54
N CYS A 466 23.18 13.68 35.94
CA CYS A 466 23.45 13.45 37.36
C CYS A 466 23.90 14.75 38.03
N ASP A 467 22.99 15.38 38.78
CA ASP A 467 23.25 16.66 39.47
C ASP A 467 23.55 16.47 40.98
N ASN A 468 23.41 15.25 41.52
CA ASN A 468 23.59 14.95 42.94
C ASN A 468 24.92 14.22 43.22
N SER A 469 25.59 14.58 44.31
CA SER A 469 26.85 13.95 44.76
C SER A 469 26.72 12.43 44.96
N GLU A 470 25.57 11.96 45.47
CA GLU A 470 25.27 10.55 45.65
C GLU A 470 25.09 9.82 44.31
N SER A 471 24.30 10.38 43.38
CA SER A 471 24.09 9.80 42.05
C SER A 471 25.40 9.72 41.25
N ILE A 472 26.27 10.74 41.33
CA ILE A 472 27.60 10.72 40.70
C ILE A 472 28.45 9.57 41.26
N SER A 473 28.46 9.39 42.58
CA SER A 473 29.19 8.31 43.24
C SER A 473 28.65 6.93 42.83
N ARG A 474 27.32 6.79 42.68
CA ARG A 474 26.68 5.56 42.17
C ARG A 474 27.07 5.27 40.72
N VAL A 475 27.03 6.26 39.81
CA VAL A 475 27.50 6.08 38.42
C VAL A 475 28.94 5.59 38.41
N PHE A 476 29.80 6.22 39.21
CA PHE A 476 31.21 5.86 39.29
C PHE A 476 31.42 4.42 39.81
N ALA A 477 30.62 3.99 40.81
CA ALA A 477 30.64 2.61 41.30
C ALA A 477 30.16 1.61 40.23
N LEU A 478 29.08 1.93 39.50
CA LEU A 478 28.56 1.09 38.42
C LEU A 478 29.54 0.95 37.25
N VAL A 479 30.23 2.03 36.87
CA VAL A 479 31.29 2.00 35.86
C VAL A 479 32.43 1.08 36.32
N ASN A 480 32.92 1.24 37.55
CA ASN A 480 33.98 0.36 38.08
C ASN A 480 33.54 -1.11 38.12
N ALA A 481 32.30 -1.40 38.54
CA ALA A 481 31.77 -2.75 38.51
C ALA A 481 31.67 -3.31 37.08
N SER A 482 31.35 -2.45 36.09
CA SER A 482 31.26 -2.84 34.68
C SER A 482 32.62 -3.08 34.02
N VAL A 483 33.70 -2.49 34.53
CA VAL A 483 35.09 -2.73 34.08
C VAL A 483 35.72 -3.92 34.81
N GLY A 484 35.42 -4.12 36.10
CA GLY A 484 36.02 -5.15 36.94
C GLY A 484 37.34 -4.72 37.60
N GLU A 485 38.22 -5.67 37.88
CA GLU A 485 39.51 -5.39 38.56
C GLU A 485 40.45 -4.56 37.67
N LEU A 486 40.98 -3.47 38.23
CA LEU A 486 42.00 -2.60 37.63
C LEU A 486 43.37 -2.91 38.28
N PRO A 487 44.50 -2.87 37.54
CA PRO A 487 44.66 -2.56 36.12
C PRO A 487 44.19 -3.68 35.17
N ILE A 488 43.60 -3.30 34.02
CA ILE A 488 42.94 -4.25 33.11
C ILE A 488 43.93 -5.25 32.48
N VAL A 489 45.10 -4.75 32.05
CA VAL A 489 46.10 -5.59 31.35
C VAL A 489 46.71 -6.64 32.26
N GLU A 490 47.04 -6.25 33.49
CA GLU A 490 47.62 -7.17 34.48
C GLU A 490 46.61 -8.20 34.96
N SER A 491 45.34 -7.83 35.10
CA SER A 491 44.28 -8.79 35.42
C SER A 491 43.97 -9.73 34.26
N GLU A 492 44.05 -9.27 33.00
CA GLU A 492 43.96 -10.14 31.81
C GLU A 492 45.15 -11.09 31.71
N ASN A 493 46.37 -10.62 31.97
CA ASN A 493 47.56 -11.46 31.96
C ASN A 493 47.52 -12.48 33.09
N ARG A 494 47.14 -12.09 34.32
CA ARG A 494 46.91 -13.02 35.44
C ARG A 494 45.84 -14.07 35.10
N GLY A 495 44.75 -13.66 34.45
CA GLY A 495 43.70 -14.56 33.99
C GLY A 495 44.14 -15.52 32.87
N ARG A 496 45.10 -15.11 32.03
CA ARG A 496 45.71 -15.95 30.97
C ARG A 496 46.81 -16.89 31.50
N GLU A 497 47.52 -16.49 32.55
CA GLU A 497 48.70 -17.21 33.08
C GLU A 497 48.39 -18.24 34.19
N GLY A 498 47.21 -18.21 34.82
CA GLY A 498 46.80 -19.31 35.69
C GLY A 498 45.60 -19.03 36.59
N GLY A 499 44.64 -19.97 36.60
CA GLY A 499 43.66 -20.11 37.66
C GLY A 499 44.31 -20.55 38.97
N ALA A 500 44.91 -19.61 39.70
CA ALA A 500 45.24 -19.73 41.12
C ALA A 500 45.55 -18.34 41.69
N ALA A 501 44.55 -17.67 42.25
CA ALA A 501 44.77 -16.48 43.06
C ALA A 501 45.46 -16.89 44.39
N PRO A 502 46.49 -16.16 44.86
CA PRO A 502 46.89 -16.22 46.25
C PRO A 502 45.85 -15.46 47.08
N LYS A 503 45.19 -16.16 48.00
CA LYS A 503 44.33 -15.55 49.03
C LYS A 503 45.25 -15.02 50.13
N ASP A 504 45.29 -13.70 50.30
CA ASP A 504 45.68 -13.09 51.56
C ASP A 504 44.51 -13.09 52.55
N GLU A 505 44.87 -13.25 53.82
CA GLU A 505 44.09 -13.74 54.95
C GLU A 505 43.03 -12.77 55.51
N ALA A 506 41.85 -13.30 55.83
CA ALA A 506 41.14 -13.08 57.12
C ALA A 506 39.96 -14.07 57.29
N PRO A 507 39.63 -14.53 58.52
CA PRO A 507 38.98 -15.83 58.73
C PRO A 507 37.46 -15.73 58.97
N SER A 508 36.68 -16.74 58.52
CA SER A 508 35.90 -17.63 59.42
C SER A 508 34.79 -18.46 58.75
N LYS A 509 34.82 -19.77 59.10
CA LYS A 509 33.73 -20.74 59.36
C LYS A 509 32.94 -21.42 58.20
N LYS A 510 33.29 -22.72 58.05
CA LYS A 510 32.45 -23.95 57.94
C LYS A 510 31.44 -24.05 56.78
N SER A 511 31.23 -25.16 56.06
CA SER A 511 31.64 -26.57 56.16
C SER A 511 31.05 -27.38 54.98
N GLY A 512 31.80 -28.38 54.46
CA GLY A 512 31.32 -29.55 53.68
C GLY A 512 30.94 -29.29 52.21
N THR A 513 31.26 -30.10 51.20
CA THR A 513 31.74 -31.50 51.14
C THR A 513 32.39 -31.77 49.77
N GLU A 514 33.30 -32.73 49.73
CA GLU A 514 34.32 -33.00 48.71
C GLU A 514 33.83 -33.51 47.33
N GLY A 515 34.66 -33.27 46.30
CA GLY A 515 34.78 -34.05 45.07
C GLY A 515 36.17 -33.88 44.46
N LYS A 516 37.08 -34.81 44.76
CA LYS A 516 38.51 -34.82 44.35
C LYS A 516 38.70 -35.21 42.88
N SER A 517 39.67 -34.60 42.20
CA SER A 517 40.44 -35.25 41.13
C SER A 517 41.93 -34.98 41.33
N SER A 518 42.73 -36.03 41.25
CA SER A 518 44.14 -36.12 41.66
C SER A 518 45.09 -35.92 40.47
N HIS A 519 46.14 -35.11 40.62
CA HIS A 519 47.30 -35.12 39.73
C HIS A 519 48.48 -35.87 40.38
N GLN A 520 48.95 -36.93 39.73
CA GLN A 520 50.16 -37.68 40.10
C GLN A 520 51.43 -36.90 39.72
N GLN A 521 52.35 -36.72 40.66
CA GLN A 521 53.73 -36.31 40.42
C GLN A 521 54.58 -37.54 40.12
N LEU A 522 55.28 -37.56 38.97
CA LEU A 522 56.26 -38.59 38.63
C LEU A 522 57.67 -38.10 38.99
N ILE A 523 58.37 -38.89 39.81
CA ILE A 523 59.75 -38.69 40.24
C ILE A 523 60.61 -39.72 39.50
N THR A 524 61.66 -39.28 38.81
CA THR A 524 62.64 -40.18 38.19
C THR A 524 63.60 -40.76 39.25
N ALA A 525 64.19 -41.92 38.97
CA ALA A 525 64.93 -42.77 39.93
C ALA A 525 66.15 -42.14 40.66
N ASP A 526 66.52 -40.89 40.34
CA ASP A 526 67.60 -40.12 40.98
C ASP A 526 67.08 -38.88 41.75
N GLY A 527 65.80 -38.86 42.13
CA GLY A 527 65.27 -37.96 43.18
C GLY A 527 65.21 -36.47 42.87
N THR A 528 65.44 -36.04 41.63
CA THR A 528 65.39 -34.62 41.24
C THR A 528 64.04 -34.26 40.59
N TYR A 529 63.36 -33.22 41.09
CA TYR A 529 62.09 -32.73 40.54
C TYR A 529 62.32 -31.91 39.26
N ALA A 530 61.88 -32.41 38.11
CA ALA A 530 61.93 -31.67 36.85
C ALA A 530 60.69 -30.77 36.70
N LYS A 531 60.88 -29.44 36.70
CA LYS A 531 59.92 -28.48 36.15
C LYS A 531 60.30 -28.20 34.71
N GLN A 532 59.49 -28.62 33.74
CA GLN A 532 59.73 -28.31 32.34
C GLN A 532 59.01 -27.00 31.97
N SER A 533 59.80 -25.94 31.78
CA SER A 533 59.38 -24.73 31.10
C SER A 533 59.27 -25.04 29.61
N ALA A 534 58.07 -24.97 29.04
CA ALA A 534 57.87 -25.06 27.59
C ALA A 534 57.24 -23.77 27.08
N ILE A 535 58.10 -22.89 26.56
CA ILE A 535 57.72 -21.85 25.60
C ILE A 535 57.37 -22.58 24.31
N PHE A 536 56.08 -22.61 23.96
CA PHE A 536 55.63 -22.84 22.60
C PHE A 536 54.64 -21.74 22.22
N SER A 537 55.14 -20.84 21.36
CA SER A 537 54.34 -19.94 20.55
C SER A 537 53.59 -20.74 19.48
N ASN A 538 52.27 -20.85 19.63
CA ASN A 538 51.35 -21.02 18.50
C ASN A 538 50.09 -20.21 18.81
N VAL A 539 49.87 -19.18 17.99
CA VAL A 539 48.68 -18.34 18.00
C VAL A 539 47.52 -19.18 17.45
N SER A 540 46.78 -19.82 18.35
CA SER A 540 45.42 -20.26 18.09
C SER A 540 44.56 -19.77 19.25
N SER A 541 43.68 -18.82 18.94
CA SER A 541 42.71 -18.22 19.85
C SER A 541 41.74 -19.28 20.38
N THR A 542 42.08 -19.90 21.51
CA THR A 542 41.10 -20.62 22.33
C THR A 542 40.35 -19.61 23.18
N ILE A 543 39.13 -19.33 22.72
CA ILE A 543 38.10 -18.53 23.36
C ILE A 543 37.75 -19.17 24.71
N GLY A 544 38.41 -18.73 25.78
CA GLY A 544 37.84 -18.84 27.13
C GLY A 544 36.57 -17.97 27.19
N SER A 545 35.50 -18.52 27.76
CA SER A 545 34.14 -17.97 27.76
C SER A 545 34.08 -16.43 27.89
N MET A 546 33.73 -15.75 26.80
CA MET A 546 33.45 -14.31 26.78
C MET A 546 32.23 -13.89 27.63
N ASP A 547 31.56 -14.83 28.30
CA ASP A 547 30.33 -14.60 29.07
C ASP A 547 30.54 -14.39 30.58
N GLU A 548 31.72 -14.70 31.13
CA GLU A 548 32.02 -14.44 32.55
C GLU A 548 32.63 -13.05 32.82
N LYS A 549 32.99 -12.30 31.76
CA LYS A 549 33.65 -11.01 31.89
C LYS A 549 32.64 -9.85 32.03
N PRO A 550 32.93 -8.82 32.85
CA PRO A 550 32.13 -7.60 32.94
C PRO A 550 31.87 -6.94 31.58
N ILE A 551 30.68 -6.34 31.40
CA ILE A 551 30.16 -5.91 30.10
C ILE A 551 31.05 -4.86 29.42
N LEU A 552 31.48 -3.83 30.14
CA LEU A 552 32.33 -2.78 29.56
C LEU A 552 33.72 -3.32 29.22
N ARG A 553 34.24 -4.27 30.00
CA ARG A 553 35.49 -4.98 29.69
C ARG A 553 35.36 -5.81 28.41
N LYS A 554 34.21 -6.45 28.17
CA LYS A 554 33.92 -7.16 26.93
C LYS A 554 33.97 -6.22 25.72
N PHE A 555 33.31 -5.07 25.78
CA PHE A 555 33.33 -4.08 24.69
C PHE A 555 34.73 -3.56 24.36
N LEU A 556 35.55 -3.32 25.38
CA LEU A 556 36.93 -2.85 25.19
C LEU A 556 37.83 -3.94 24.58
N LEU A 557 37.68 -5.20 24.98
CA LEU A 557 38.39 -6.33 24.39
C LEU A 557 37.95 -6.62 22.94
N ASP A 558 36.67 -6.39 22.63
CA ASP A 558 36.12 -6.47 21.28
C ASP A 558 36.62 -5.35 20.36
N GLY A 559 37.27 -4.32 20.90
CA GLY A 559 37.88 -3.22 20.13
C GLY A 559 37.02 -1.97 19.96
N ASN A 560 35.88 -1.86 20.66
CA ASN A 560 35.02 -0.68 20.59
C ASN A 560 35.55 0.50 21.43
N PHE A 561 36.67 1.09 21.02
CA PHE A 561 37.33 2.18 21.75
C PHE A 561 36.56 3.52 21.72
N PHE A 562 35.61 3.68 20.81
CA PHE A 562 34.72 4.85 20.81
C PHE A 562 33.88 4.96 22.11
N ILE A 563 33.52 3.83 22.72
CA ILE A 563 32.85 3.79 24.02
C ILE A 563 33.80 4.30 25.11
N ALA A 564 35.10 4.00 24.99
CA ALA A 564 36.12 4.45 25.92
C ALA A 564 36.31 5.98 25.87
N SER A 565 36.32 6.56 24.67
CA SER A 565 36.34 8.01 24.47
C SER A 565 35.10 8.69 25.07
N ALA A 566 33.91 8.10 24.89
CA ALA A 566 32.69 8.60 25.51
C ALA A 566 32.73 8.48 27.05
N LEU A 567 33.21 7.36 27.57
CA LEU A 567 33.37 7.14 29.00
C LEU A 567 34.31 8.18 29.63
N ALA A 568 35.46 8.44 29.00
CA ALA A 568 36.41 9.44 29.49
C ALA A 568 35.76 10.84 29.58
N ASN A 569 35.05 11.27 28.54
CA ASN A 569 34.29 12.52 28.57
C ASN A 569 33.25 12.55 29.71
N THR A 570 32.53 11.45 29.94
CA THR A 570 31.56 11.38 31.05
C THR A 570 32.24 11.44 32.41
N LEU A 571 33.37 10.75 32.60
CA LEU A 571 34.15 10.79 33.83
C LEU A 571 34.68 12.19 34.12
N ALA A 572 35.18 12.92 33.11
CA ALA A 572 35.60 14.30 33.28
C ALA A 572 34.42 15.20 33.71
N LYS A 573 33.25 15.08 33.06
CA LYS A 573 32.05 15.83 33.48
C LYS A 573 31.64 15.53 34.92
N LEU A 574 31.65 14.26 35.31
CA LEU A 574 31.30 13.83 36.67
C LEU A 574 32.29 14.37 37.69
N VAL A 575 33.60 14.33 37.42
CA VAL A 575 34.64 14.89 38.30
C VAL A 575 34.49 16.41 38.44
N LEU A 576 34.35 17.14 37.33
CA LEU A 576 34.19 18.60 37.33
C LEU A 576 32.92 19.02 38.07
N ARG A 577 31.80 18.34 37.83
CA ARG A 577 30.53 18.62 38.53
C ARG A 577 30.60 18.26 40.01
N TYR A 578 31.25 17.15 40.36
CA TYR A 578 31.49 16.78 41.75
C TYR A 578 32.38 17.80 42.47
N ALA A 579 33.34 18.38 41.76
CA ALA A 579 34.18 19.47 42.28
C ALA A 579 33.36 20.75 42.52
N GLU A 580 32.41 21.09 41.64
CA GLU A 580 31.52 22.24 41.84
C GLU A 580 30.57 22.05 43.04
N LEU A 581 30.04 20.84 43.24
CA LEU A 581 29.14 20.52 44.34
C LEU A 581 29.84 20.42 45.69
N ASN A 582 31.12 19.99 45.71
CA ASN A 582 31.89 19.73 46.93
C ASN A 582 33.07 20.70 47.10
N LYS A 583 32.90 21.99 46.73
CA LYS A 583 33.93 23.06 46.87
C LYS A 583 34.53 23.20 48.27
N GLY A 584 33.96 22.55 49.30
CA GLY A 584 34.45 22.55 50.68
C GLY A 584 35.35 21.36 51.10
N VAL A 585 35.47 20.27 50.33
CA VAL A 585 36.25 19.08 50.72
C VAL A 585 37.11 18.53 49.57
N PRO A 586 38.29 19.12 49.29
CA PRO A 586 39.13 18.74 48.14
C PRO A 586 39.63 17.28 48.19
N SER A 587 39.72 16.68 49.39
CA SER A 587 40.13 15.27 49.54
C SER A 587 39.19 14.29 48.82
N THR A 588 37.87 14.53 48.87
CA THR A 588 36.88 13.65 48.23
C THR A 588 36.89 13.80 46.71
N VAL A 589 37.07 15.04 46.22
CA VAL A 589 37.21 15.34 44.79
C VAL A 589 38.47 14.68 44.23
N ASN A 590 39.60 14.80 44.92
CA ASN A 590 40.86 14.19 44.50
C ASN A 590 40.80 12.67 44.47
N LYS A 591 40.05 12.03 45.39
CA LYS A 591 39.82 10.58 45.39
C LYS A 591 39.03 10.12 44.16
N LEU A 592 38.01 10.87 43.76
CA LEU A 592 37.21 10.54 42.59
C LEU A 592 37.98 10.82 41.29
N ALA A 593 38.72 11.94 41.24
CA ALA A 593 39.59 12.30 40.13
C ALA A 593 40.72 11.27 39.92
N SER A 594 41.37 10.80 40.99
CA SER A 594 42.43 9.79 40.89
C SER A 594 41.90 8.45 40.40
N GLY A 595 40.70 8.04 40.84
CA GLY A 595 40.04 6.84 40.32
C GLY A 595 39.69 6.96 38.83
N ALA A 596 39.19 8.12 38.39
CA ALA A 596 38.89 8.38 36.98
C ALA A 596 40.16 8.36 36.11
N LEU A 597 41.25 8.95 36.59
CA LEU A 597 42.54 8.92 35.90
C LEU A 597 43.11 7.51 35.80
N LEU A 598 42.99 6.70 36.86
CA LEU A 598 43.43 5.30 36.86
C LEU A 598 42.65 4.46 35.83
N LEU A 599 41.33 4.67 35.73
CA LEU A 599 40.48 4.04 34.71
C LEU A 599 40.93 4.41 33.29
N ILE A 600 41.11 5.70 33.01
CA ILE A 600 41.52 6.18 31.69
C ILE A 600 42.92 5.67 31.33
N ALA A 601 43.87 5.71 32.27
CA ALA A 601 45.22 5.18 32.07
C ALA A 601 45.21 3.66 31.80
N SER A 602 44.36 2.91 32.50
CA SER A 602 44.21 1.46 32.29
C SER A 602 43.63 1.14 30.91
N ILE A 603 42.70 1.95 30.40
CA ILE A 603 42.13 1.84 29.06
C ILE A 603 43.18 2.15 27.99
N ILE A 604 43.97 3.22 28.16
CA ILE A 604 45.06 3.57 27.23
C ILE A 604 46.09 2.43 27.18
N HIS A 605 46.45 1.87 28.34
CA HIS A 605 47.38 0.75 28.42
C HIS A 605 46.83 -0.49 27.71
N LEU A 606 45.53 -0.80 27.88
CA LEU A 606 44.85 -1.89 27.18
C LEU A 606 44.83 -1.69 25.66
N GLY A 607 44.55 -0.46 25.20
CA GLY A 607 44.54 -0.14 23.76
C GLY A 607 45.92 -0.29 23.10
N LYS A 608 47.00 -0.08 23.86
CA LYS A 608 48.39 -0.20 23.38
C LYS A 608 48.99 -1.61 23.58
N SER A 609 48.39 -2.47 24.40
CA SER A 609 48.96 -3.78 24.75
C SER A 609 48.76 -4.86 23.67
N GLY A 610 48.05 -4.56 22.56
CA GLY A 610 47.81 -5.50 21.47
C GLY A 610 46.90 -6.69 21.82
N MET A 611 46.17 -6.62 22.94
CA MET A 611 45.33 -7.72 23.42
C MET A 611 43.88 -7.68 22.92
N CYS A 612 43.46 -6.56 22.33
CA CYS A 612 42.13 -6.35 21.79
C CYS A 612 42.02 -6.86 20.35
N LYS A 613 40.79 -7.20 19.91
CA LYS A 613 40.53 -7.66 18.54
C LYS A 613 40.85 -6.59 17.48
N GLN A 614 40.61 -5.32 17.79
CA GLN A 614 40.99 -4.18 16.97
C GLN A 614 41.91 -3.26 17.81
N PRO A 615 42.91 -2.60 17.20
CA PRO A 615 43.73 -1.61 17.90
C PRO A 615 42.95 -0.32 18.17
N ILE A 616 43.39 0.45 19.16
CA ILE A 616 42.83 1.77 19.44
C ILE A 616 43.15 2.75 18.30
N THR A 617 42.17 3.58 17.92
CA THR A 617 42.36 4.62 16.91
C THR A 617 43.16 5.80 17.49
N GLU A 618 43.87 6.53 16.62
CA GLU A 618 44.62 7.73 17.03
C GLU A 618 43.69 8.82 17.58
N ASP A 619 42.53 9.02 16.95
CA ASP A 619 41.49 9.96 17.39
C ASP A 619 40.97 9.63 18.80
N ASP A 620 40.74 8.34 19.10
CA ASP A 620 40.31 7.91 20.44
C ASP A 620 41.41 8.15 21.48
N LEU A 621 42.68 7.87 21.15
CA LEU A 621 43.82 8.16 22.03
C LEU A 621 43.98 9.66 22.32
N ASP A 622 43.78 10.52 21.32
CA ASP A 622 43.87 11.97 21.52
C ASP A 622 42.73 12.49 22.40
N ARG A 623 41.52 11.97 22.22
CA ARG A 623 40.37 12.28 23.11
C ARG A 623 40.60 11.85 24.54
N LEU A 624 41.10 10.63 24.76
CA LEU A 624 41.46 10.15 26.10
C LEU A 624 42.55 11.03 26.74
N SER A 625 43.58 11.41 25.97
CA SER A 625 44.68 12.28 26.42
C SER A 625 44.20 13.69 26.77
N THR A 626 43.33 14.27 25.95
CA THR A 626 42.71 15.57 26.19
C THR A 626 41.86 15.55 27.48
N THR A 627 41.14 14.45 27.71
CA THR A 627 40.36 14.26 28.94
C THR A 627 41.25 14.22 30.18
N VAL A 628 42.40 13.54 30.11
CA VAL A 628 43.39 13.51 31.21
C VAL A 628 43.88 14.92 31.52
N ARG A 629 44.26 15.70 30.50
CA ARG A 629 44.65 17.12 30.67
C ARG A 629 43.53 17.94 31.30
N LEU A 630 42.29 17.75 30.88
CA LEU A 630 41.14 18.47 31.43
C LEU A 630 40.94 18.21 32.93
N ILE A 631 41.10 16.97 33.38
CA ILE A 631 40.95 16.59 34.80
C ILE A 631 42.10 17.16 35.65
N VAL A 632 43.33 17.17 35.12
CA VAL A 632 44.54 17.61 35.84
C VAL A 632 44.66 19.14 35.86
N ASP A 633 44.54 19.77 34.68
CA ASP A 633 44.84 21.20 34.50
C ASP A 633 43.61 22.10 34.78
N GLN A 634 42.40 21.53 34.83
CA GLN A 634 41.14 22.24 35.10
C GLN A 634 40.98 23.54 34.29
N TRP A 635 41.21 23.49 32.97
CA TRP A 635 41.18 24.67 32.11
C TRP A 635 39.85 25.42 32.21
N PRO A 636 39.84 26.72 32.62
CA PRO A 636 38.61 27.41 33.03
C PRO A 636 37.58 27.56 31.91
N GLU A 637 37.99 27.84 30.68
CA GLU A 637 37.06 27.93 29.53
C GLU A 637 36.45 26.57 29.17
N ALA A 638 37.24 25.49 29.27
CA ALA A 638 36.76 24.14 28.95
C ALA A 638 35.78 23.60 30.00
N VAL A 639 35.88 24.04 31.26
CA VAL A 639 34.94 23.64 32.33
C VAL A 639 33.52 24.13 32.03
N ASP A 640 33.36 25.38 31.61
CA ASP A 640 32.04 25.93 31.24
C ASP A 640 31.46 25.22 30.00
N VAL A 641 32.28 24.89 29.00
CA VAL A 641 31.87 24.13 27.81
C VAL A 641 31.32 22.75 28.18
N PHE A 642 32.03 22.01 29.04
CA PHE A 642 31.64 20.66 29.44
C PHE A 642 30.44 20.61 30.38
N LEU A 643 30.24 21.64 31.23
CA LEU A 643 29.16 21.67 32.21
C LEU A 643 27.88 22.35 31.71
N ARG A 644 27.96 23.37 30.85
CA ARG A 644 26.81 24.20 30.45
C ARG A 644 26.52 24.16 28.96
N GLU A 645 27.52 24.35 28.10
CA GLU A 645 27.29 24.48 26.66
C GLU A 645 26.79 23.19 26.01
N CYS A 646 27.26 22.03 26.49
CA CYS A 646 26.77 20.73 26.04
C CYS A 646 25.24 20.60 26.19
N ARG A 647 24.68 21.11 27.29
CA ARG A 647 23.24 21.10 27.58
C ARG A 647 22.49 22.12 26.72
N ALA A 648 23.05 23.32 26.57
CA ALA A 648 22.47 24.39 25.73
C ALA A 648 22.40 23.99 24.24
N SER A 649 23.40 23.26 23.75
CA SER A 649 23.42 22.71 22.39
C SER A 649 22.27 21.71 22.15
N LEU A 650 22.04 20.80 23.11
CA LEU A 650 20.90 19.87 23.03
C LEU A 650 19.57 20.63 23.02
N GLU A 651 19.43 21.65 23.86
CA GLU A 651 18.20 22.47 23.92
C GLU A 651 17.93 23.17 22.58
N SER A 652 18.97 23.72 21.96
CA SER A 652 18.88 24.39 20.66
C SER A 652 18.47 23.40 19.56
N MET A 653 19.06 22.20 19.55
CA MET A 653 18.70 21.13 18.62
C MET A 653 17.23 20.67 18.80
N LEU A 654 16.75 20.53 20.04
CA LEU A 654 15.37 20.10 20.33
C LEU A 654 14.33 21.18 20.00
N LYS A 655 14.68 22.46 20.18
CA LYS A 655 13.85 23.60 19.75
C LYS A 655 13.70 23.61 18.24
N ALA A 656 14.81 23.57 17.50
CA ALA A 656 14.81 23.52 16.05
C ALA A 656 14.00 22.34 15.50
N LYS A 657 14.17 21.15 16.08
CA LYS A 657 13.36 19.96 15.72
C LYS A 657 11.86 20.19 15.97
N GLY A 658 11.51 20.78 17.11
CA GLY A 658 10.12 21.07 17.46
C GLY A 658 9.45 22.09 16.52
N ASP A 659 10.22 23.06 16.02
CA ASP A 659 9.72 24.06 15.08
C ASP A 659 9.49 23.45 13.68
N VAL A 660 10.39 22.58 13.22
CA VAL A 660 10.21 21.78 12.00
C VAL A 660 8.94 20.93 12.06
N ASP A 661 8.74 20.19 13.16
CA ASP A 661 7.55 19.35 13.36
C ASP A 661 6.24 20.15 13.34
N ARG A 662 6.27 21.42 13.80
CA ARG A 662 5.11 22.32 13.73
C ARG A 662 4.85 22.79 12.31
N HIS A 663 5.88 23.24 11.60
CA HIS A 663 5.77 23.66 10.20
C HIS A 663 5.23 22.55 9.30
N GLU A 664 5.64 21.30 9.51
CA GLU A 664 5.08 20.16 8.77
C GLU A 664 3.59 19.91 9.07
N ARG A 665 3.16 20.09 10.33
CA ARG A 665 1.73 19.95 10.69
C ARG A 665 0.90 21.07 10.09
N ASP A 666 1.41 22.30 10.11
CA ASP A 666 0.69 23.47 9.59
C ASP A 666 0.59 23.45 8.06
N THR A 667 1.59 22.91 7.37
CA THR A 667 1.56 22.72 5.90
C THR A 667 0.68 21.54 5.47
N LYS A 668 0.61 20.45 6.26
CA LYS A 668 -0.25 19.28 6.01
C LYS A 668 -1.69 19.47 6.49
N ALA A 669 -1.96 20.40 7.40
CA ALA A 669 -3.32 20.70 7.82
C ALA A 669 -4.12 21.17 6.60
N PRO A 670 -5.30 20.58 6.30
CA PRO A 670 -6.16 21.11 5.26
C PRO A 670 -6.46 22.55 5.65
N LYS A 671 -6.04 23.52 4.81
CA LYS A 671 -6.29 24.95 5.05
C LYS A 671 -7.74 25.08 5.53
N LYS A 672 -7.94 25.41 6.80
CA LYS A 672 -9.29 25.69 7.33
C LYS A 672 -9.91 26.65 6.33
N LYS A 673 -11.01 26.25 5.67
CA LYS A 673 -11.73 27.11 4.74
C LYS A 673 -12.27 28.29 5.57
N ILE A 674 -11.48 29.35 5.67
CA ILE A 674 -11.91 30.62 6.23
C ILE A 674 -12.87 31.20 5.20
N VAL A 675 -14.17 31.06 5.45
CA VAL A 675 -15.21 31.66 4.61
C VAL A 675 -15.28 33.13 5.00
N GLN A 676 -14.87 34.00 4.08
CA GLN A 676 -15.04 35.45 4.21
C GLN A 676 -16.54 35.79 4.34
N PRO A 677 -16.94 36.69 5.24
CA PRO A 677 -18.35 37.04 5.47
C PRO A 677 -19.05 37.58 4.21
N ASP A 678 -18.30 38.17 3.28
CA ASP A 678 -18.81 38.74 2.03
C ASP A 678 -18.95 37.71 0.89
N LYS A 679 -18.70 36.42 1.15
CA LYS A 679 -18.83 35.38 0.13
C LYS A 679 -20.31 35.18 -0.20
N THR A 680 -20.69 35.50 -1.44
CA THR A 680 -22.06 35.38 -1.97
C THR A 680 -22.66 33.99 -1.71
N ILE A 681 -23.85 33.98 -1.11
CA ILE A 681 -24.66 32.78 -0.90
C ILE A 681 -25.21 32.33 -2.26
N MET A 682 -24.80 31.14 -2.70
CA MET A 682 -25.26 30.57 -3.96
C MET A 682 -26.57 29.81 -3.73
N PHE A 683 -27.67 30.32 -4.28
CA PHE A 683 -28.95 29.62 -4.28
C PHE A 683 -28.93 28.53 -5.36
N THR A 684 -29.04 27.26 -4.94
CA THR A 684 -28.97 26.08 -5.81
C THR A 684 -30.02 26.06 -6.92
N GLN A 685 -31.13 26.76 -6.74
CA GLN A 685 -32.22 26.87 -7.72
C GLN A 685 -31.93 27.90 -8.83
N LEU A 686 -30.91 28.74 -8.64
CA LEU A 686 -30.55 29.84 -9.55
C LEU A 686 -29.16 29.67 -10.18
N SER A 687 -28.46 28.55 -9.92
CA SER A 687 -27.14 28.30 -10.53
C SER A 687 -27.28 27.71 -11.93
N THR A 688 -27.07 28.56 -12.93
CA THR A 688 -26.89 28.13 -14.31
C THR A 688 -25.55 27.40 -14.44
N ARG A 689 -25.60 26.08 -14.62
CA ARG A 689 -24.49 25.17 -14.99
C ARG A 689 -23.38 25.02 -13.94
N VAL A 690 -23.36 23.81 -13.38
CA VAL A 690 -22.34 23.14 -12.58
C VAL A 690 -20.97 23.83 -12.58
N SER A 691 -20.66 24.52 -11.49
CA SER A 691 -19.32 25.02 -11.16
C SER A 691 -18.89 24.45 -9.79
N GLU A 692 -17.83 23.63 -9.85
CA GLU A 692 -16.87 23.07 -8.88
C GLU A 692 -16.93 23.27 -7.34
N ASN A 693 -18.00 23.74 -6.69
CA ASN A 693 -17.96 23.97 -5.23
C ASN A 693 -19.23 23.56 -4.45
N VAL A 694 -19.75 22.36 -4.69
CA VAL A 694 -20.75 21.75 -3.79
C VAL A 694 -20.24 20.39 -3.31
N THR A 695 -20.03 20.30 -2.00
CA THR A 695 -19.56 19.15 -1.22
C THR A 695 -20.60 18.03 -1.09
N ASP A 696 -21.37 17.75 -2.14
CA ASP A 696 -22.36 16.67 -2.22
C ASP A 696 -22.31 15.99 -3.60
N THR A 697 -21.10 15.72 -4.11
CA THR A 697 -20.96 14.94 -5.34
C THR A 697 -21.15 13.46 -5.04
N ASN A 698 -22.25 12.90 -5.55
CA ASN A 698 -22.55 11.46 -5.63
C ASN A 698 -21.28 10.65 -5.96
N LEU A 699 -20.77 9.87 -5.00
CA LEU A 699 -19.63 8.97 -5.22
C LEU A 699 -19.92 7.96 -6.34
N PHE A 700 -21.20 7.61 -6.49
CA PHE A 700 -21.71 6.70 -7.52
C PHE A 700 -21.84 7.35 -8.90
N ASP A 701 -22.27 8.62 -9.00
CA ASP A 701 -22.23 9.34 -10.29
C ASP A 701 -20.80 9.67 -10.66
N LEU A 702 -19.91 9.97 -9.71
CA LEU A 702 -18.50 10.19 -9.98
C LEU A 702 -17.85 8.91 -10.52
N SER A 703 -18.11 7.75 -9.92
CA SER A 703 -17.59 6.47 -10.41
C SER A 703 -18.23 6.06 -11.75
N LEU A 704 -19.54 6.27 -11.92
CA LEU A 704 -20.26 5.96 -13.16
C LEU A 704 -19.89 6.92 -14.30
N SER A 705 -19.71 8.21 -14.03
CA SER A 705 -19.28 9.22 -15.01
C SER A 705 -17.78 9.17 -15.30
N GLN A 706 -16.94 8.68 -14.38
CA GLN A 706 -15.56 8.27 -14.67
C GLN A 706 -15.52 7.00 -15.53
N ALA A 707 -16.40 6.04 -15.27
CA ALA A 707 -16.52 4.83 -16.08
C ALA A 707 -17.09 5.09 -17.49
N LEU A 708 -18.04 6.03 -17.61
CA LEU A 708 -18.70 6.43 -18.87
C LEU A 708 -18.01 7.61 -19.60
N GLY A 709 -17.04 8.29 -18.95
CA GLY A 709 -16.28 9.40 -19.53
C GLY A 709 -17.03 10.73 -19.67
N THR A 710 -18.15 10.91 -18.97
CA THR A 710 -19.10 12.04 -19.19
C THR A 710 -18.96 13.20 -18.19
N ALA A 711 -18.04 13.14 -17.22
CA ALA A 711 -17.83 14.22 -16.25
C ALA A 711 -17.11 15.45 -16.86
N PRO A 712 -17.51 16.70 -16.52
CA PRO A 712 -16.73 17.89 -16.86
C PRO A 712 -15.42 17.88 -16.06
N LYS A 713 -14.30 17.92 -16.78
CA LYS A 713 -12.94 17.74 -16.23
C LYS A 713 -12.58 18.89 -15.30
N THR A 714 -12.12 18.56 -14.10
CA THR A 714 -11.45 19.51 -13.22
C THR A 714 -10.14 19.97 -13.87
N THR A 715 -9.77 21.24 -13.70
CA THR A 715 -8.61 21.90 -14.33
C THR A 715 -7.23 21.38 -13.89
N LYS A 716 -7.16 20.17 -13.32
CA LYS A 716 -5.92 19.40 -13.08
C LYS A 716 -5.71 18.27 -14.08
N TYR A 717 -6.47 18.23 -15.17
CA TYR A 717 -6.17 17.37 -16.32
C TYR A 717 -5.25 18.11 -17.29
N THR A 718 -3.94 17.99 -17.08
CA THR A 718 -2.94 18.27 -18.12
C THR A 718 -3.22 17.37 -19.32
N PHE A 719 -3.10 17.88 -20.55
CA PHE A 719 -3.38 17.12 -21.79
C PHE A 719 -2.65 15.75 -21.85
N ALA A 720 -1.51 15.64 -21.15
CA ALA A 720 -0.75 14.40 -20.95
C ALA A 720 -1.49 13.27 -20.18
N SER A 721 -2.61 13.58 -19.50
CA SER A 721 -3.44 12.61 -18.75
C SER A 721 -4.71 12.19 -19.51
N SER A 722 -4.93 12.68 -20.73
CA SER A 722 -6.02 12.17 -21.58
C SER A 722 -5.71 10.73 -22.00
N LYS A 723 -6.74 9.86 -22.05
CA LYS A 723 -6.64 8.51 -22.63
C LYS A 723 -6.04 8.51 -24.06
N LEU A 724 -6.11 9.63 -24.78
CA LEU A 724 -5.47 9.81 -26.09
C LEU A 724 -3.97 10.11 -26.04
N GLY A 725 -3.43 10.60 -24.92
CA GLY A 725 -2.00 10.87 -24.76
C GLY A 725 -1.14 9.61 -24.53
N LYS A 726 -1.77 8.46 -24.27
CA LYS A 726 -1.12 7.14 -24.13
C LYS A 726 -1.23 6.30 -25.42
N VAL A 727 -1.70 6.88 -26.52
CA VAL A 727 -1.73 6.22 -27.82
C VAL A 727 -0.39 6.48 -28.50
N ILE A 728 0.29 5.39 -28.87
CA ILE A 728 1.56 5.40 -29.58
C ILE A 728 1.26 4.98 -31.02
N GLN A 729 1.60 5.84 -31.97
CA GLN A 729 1.54 5.49 -33.38
C GLN A 729 2.67 4.49 -33.68
N LEU A 730 2.35 3.34 -34.26
CA LEU A 730 3.32 2.27 -34.51
C LEU A 730 3.74 2.19 -35.99
N ALA A 731 2.85 2.57 -36.91
CA ALA A 731 3.12 2.57 -38.34
C ALA A 731 2.90 3.96 -38.95
N GLY A 732 3.59 4.25 -40.04
CA GLY A 732 3.39 5.47 -40.80
C GLY A 732 2.06 5.46 -41.56
N PHE A 733 1.55 6.64 -41.90
CA PHE A 733 0.33 6.75 -42.74
C PHE A 733 0.53 6.30 -44.19
N SER A 734 1.76 5.95 -44.58
CA SER A 734 2.11 5.48 -45.92
C SER A 734 2.35 3.96 -45.96
N ASP A 735 2.28 3.29 -44.81
CA ASP A 735 2.47 1.85 -44.74
C ASP A 735 1.19 1.13 -45.19
N PRO A 736 1.30 -0.04 -45.88
CA PRO A 736 0.13 -0.80 -46.33
C PRO A 736 -0.84 -1.18 -45.21
N VAL A 737 -0.31 -1.33 -43.99
CA VAL A 737 -1.04 -1.58 -42.76
C VAL A 737 -0.70 -0.49 -41.77
N TYR A 738 -1.70 0.27 -41.34
CA TYR A 738 -1.56 1.25 -40.28
C TYR A 738 -1.82 0.61 -38.93
N ALA A 739 -1.01 0.96 -37.92
CA ALA A 739 -1.16 0.45 -36.57
C ALA A 739 -0.93 1.55 -35.53
N GLU A 740 -1.76 1.55 -34.49
CA GLU A 740 -1.60 2.38 -33.29
C GLU A 740 -1.88 1.54 -32.04
N ALA A 741 -1.08 1.71 -30.99
CA ALA A 741 -1.22 0.97 -29.74
C ALA A 741 -1.60 1.88 -28.59
N TYR A 742 -2.56 1.42 -27.80
CA TYR A 742 -2.92 1.98 -26.52
C TYR A 742 -2.34 1.11 -25.40
N VAL A 743 -1.48 1.68 -24.58
CA VAL A 743 -0.81 0.99 -23.47
C VAL A 743 -1.53 1.28 -22.17
N ASN A 744 -2.09 0.24 -21.53
CA ASN A 744 -2.68 0.34 -20.21
C ASN A 744 -1.85 -0.45 -19.18
N VAL A 745 -1.36 0.24 -18.16
CA VAL A 745 -0.51 -0.35 -17.12
C VAL A 745 -1.35 -0.57 -15.86
N ASN A 746 -1.55 -1.83 -15.48
CA ASN A 746 -2.30 -2.26 -14.30
C ASN A 746 -1.40 -3.05 -13.35
N GLN A 747 -0.69 -2.37 -12.44
CA GLN A 747 0.22 -2.95 -11.45
C GLN A 747 1.22 -3.97 -12.03
N TYR A 748 0.84 -5.24 -12.15
CA TYR A 748 1.66 -6.35 -12.66
C TYR A 748 1.43 -6.69 -14.13
N ASP A 749 0.32 -6.22 -14.72
CA ASP A 749 -0.08 -6.54 -16.10
C ASP A 749 -0.12 -5.28 -16.96
N ILE A 750 0.51 -5.33 -18.12
CA ILE A 750 0.41 -4.33 -19.19
C ILE A 750 -0.51 -4.90 -20.26
N VAL A 751 -1.59 -4.19 -20.54
CA VAL A 751 -2.52 -4.53 -21.61
C VAL A 751 -2.27 -3.57 -22.77
N LEU A 752 -1.81 -4.13 -23.89
CA LEU A 752 -1.65 -3.46 -25.17
C LEU A 752 -2.92 -3.67 -25.99
N ASP A 753 -3.58 -2.59 -26.39
CA ASP A 753 -4.70 -2.62 -27.34
C ASP A 753 -4.22 -2.00 -28.65
N VAL A 754 -3.93 -2.82 -29.65
CA VAL A 754 -3.36 -2.42 -30.93
C VAL A 754 -4.47 -2.37 -31.98
N LEU A 755 -4.83 -1.17 -32.44
CA LEU A 755 -5.68 -0.97 -33.60
C LEU A 755 -4.84 -1.21 -34.86
N VAL A 756 -5.32 -2.09 -35.73
CA VAL A 756 -4.72 -2.38 -37.03
C VAL A 756 -5.72 -2.05 -38.12
N VAL A 757 -5.30 -1.29 -39.12
CA VAL A 757 -6.11 -0.83 -40.25
C VAL A 757 -5.44 -1.24 -41.55
N ASN A 758 -6.18 -1.94 -42.41
CA ASN A 758 -5.72 -2.25 -43.76
C ASN A 758 -5.93 -1.02 -44.66
N GLN A 759 -4.86 -0.39 -45.15
CA GLN A 759 -4.99 0.75 -46.07
C GLN A 759 -5.02 0.34 -47.55
N THR A 760 -4.85 -0.96 -47.84
CA THR A 760 -4.84 -1.47 -49.21
C THR A 760 -6.23 -1.83 -49.72
N SER A 761 -6.33 -1.95 -51.04
CA SER A 761 -7.55 -2.43 -51.72
C SER A 761 -7.68 -3.95 -51.74
N ASP A 762 -6.69 -4.67 -51.19
CA ASP A 762 -6.62 -6.13 -51.20
C ASP A 762 -6.97 -6.72 -49.82
N THR A 763 -7.46 -7.95 -49.81
CA THR A 763 -7.71 -8.70 -48.56
C THR A 763 -6.38 -9.23 -48.00
N LEU A 764 -6.01 -8.82 -46.79
CA LEU A 764 -4.82 -9.32 -46.10
C LEU A 764 -5.20 -10.57 -45.30
N GLN A 765 -4.59 -11.70 -45.64
CA GLN A 765 -4.78 -13.00 -44.97
C GLN A 765 -3.64 -13.25 -43.98
N ASN A 766 -3.89 -14.06 -42.95
CA ASN A 766 -2.90 -14.43 -41.94
C ASN A 766 -2.15 -13.24 -41.31
N LEU A 767 -2.81 -12.08 -41.16
CA LEU A 767 -2.21 -10.91 -40.52
C LEU A 767 -1.96 -11.22 -39.04
N SER A 768 -0.70 -11.32 -38.65
CA SER A 768 -0.27 -11.67 -37.30
C SER A 768 0.61 -10.56 -36.73
N LEU A 769 0.22 -10.04 -35.56
CA LEU A 769 1.05 -9.17 -34.75
C LEU A 769 2.01 -10.01 -33.91
N GLU A 770 3.29 -9.98 -34.28
CA GLU A 770 4.37 -10.64 -33.55
C GLU A 770 4.99 -9.63 -32.57
N LEU A 771 4.85 -9.92 -31.27
CA LEU A 771 5.41 -9.11 -30.19
C LEU A 771 6.63 -9.82 -29.59
N SER A 772 7.73 -9.10 -29.46
CA SER A 772 8.94 -9.55 -28.78
C SER A 772 9.31 -8.54 -27.69
N THR A 773 9.58 -9.02 -26.48
CA THR A 773 9.89 -8.15 -25.34
C THR A 773 11.38 -8.24 -24.99
N VAL A 774 11.97 -7.12 -24.61
CA VAL A 774 13.32 -7.05 -24.04
C VAL A 774 13.23 -6.47 -22.62
N GLY A 775 14.01 -7.07 -21.71
CA GLY A 775 13.94 -6.84 -20.27
C GLY A 775 13.08 -7.90 -19.56
N ASP A 776 12.75 -7.63 -18.30
CA ASP A 776 11.95 -8.53 -17.43
C ASP A 776 10.43 -8.46 -17.70
N LEU A 777 10.07 -8.39 -18.98
CA LEU A 777 8.69 -8.43 -19.47
C LEU A 777 8.39 -9.80 -20.08
N LYS A 778 7.31 -10.45 -19.63
CA LYS A 778 6.87 -11.76 -20.15
C LYS A 778 5.56 -11.62 -20.91
N LEU A 779 5.59 -11.86 -22.22
CA LEU A 779 4.37 -11.97 -23.02
C LEU A 779 3.55 -13.18 -22.56
N VAL A 780 2.32 -12.95 -22.10
CA VAL A 780 1.44 -14.01 -21.59
C VAL A 780 0.64 -14.65 -22.71
N ASP A 781 0.20 -13.85 -23.67
CA ASP A 781 -0.67 -14.28 -24.75
C ASP A 781 -0.14 -13.79 -26.10
N LYS A 782 -0.12 -14.69 -27.09
CA LYS A 782 0.32 -14.38 -28.45
C LYS A 782 -0.91 -14.11 -29.31
N PRO A 783 -1.02 -12.93 -29.96
CA PRO A 783 -2.13 -12.63 -30.85
C PRO A 783 -2.32 -13.69 -31.93
N SER A 784 -3.54 -14.20 -32.06
CA SER A 784 -3.89 -15.12 -33.15
C SER A 784 -3.94 -14.38 -34.50
N PRO A 785 -3.56 -15.00 -35.63
CA PRO A 785 -3.64 -14.40 -36.95
C PRO A 785 -5.08 -14.04 -37.34
N ILE A 786 -5.27 -12.90 -38.00
CA ILE A 786 -6.55 -12.37 -38.44
C ILE A 786 -6.57 -12.11 -39.94
N THR A 787 -7.74 -12.15 -40.57
CA THR A 787 -7.92 -11.75 -41.98
C THR A 787 -8.65 -10.41 -42.02
N LEU A 788 -8.07 -9.44 -42.70
CA LEU A 788 -8.59 -8.06 -42.80
C LEU A 788 -9.06 -7.77 -44.23
N ALA A 789 -10.31 -7.32 -44.37
CA ALA A 789 -10.86 -6.88 -45.64
C ALA A 789 -10.25 -5.53 -46.08
N PRO A 790 -10.39 -5.13 -47.35
CA PRO A 790 -9.89 -3.84 -47.84
C PRO A 790 -10.49 -2.67 -47.05
N ASN A 791 -9.64 -1.73 -46.59
CA ASN A 791 -10.05 -0.58 -45.77
C ASN A 791 -10.75 -0.92 -44.44
N ASP A 792 -10.63 -2.17 -43.98
CA ASP A 792 -11.20 -2.62 -42.72
C ASP A 792 -10.22 -2.46 -41.55
N PHE A 793 -10.74 -2.50 -40.33
CA PHE A 793 -9.95 -2.32 -39.11
C PHE A 793 -10.35 -3.28 -37.99
N THR A 794 -9.38 -3.64 -37.16
CA THR A 794 -9.59 -4.55 -36.02
C THR A 794 -8.68 -4.18 -34.86
N ASN A 795 -9.14 -4.45 -33.63
CA ASN A 795 -8.32 -4.29 -32.43
C ASN A 795 -7.78 -5.64 -31.96
N ILE A 796 -6.47 -5.68 -31.72
CA ILE A 796 -5.75 -6.83 -31.17
C ILE A 796 -5.33 -6.49 -29.75
N LYS A 797 -5.76 -7.31 -28.78
CA LYS A 797 -5.34 -7.16 -27.37
C LYS A 797 -4.25 -8.15 -27.03
N ALA A 798 -3.15 -7.67 -26.47
CA ALA A 798 -2.07 -8.48 -25.96
C ALA A 798 -1.75 -8.11 -24.50
N THR A 799 -1.52 -9.12 -23.66
CA THR A 799 -1.19 -8.91 -22.25
C THR A 799 0.25 -9.30 -21.98
N VAL A 800 1.01 -8.40 -21.36
CA VAL A 800 2.41 -8.57 -20.98
C VAL A 800 2.53 -8.45 -19.47
N LYS A 801 3.16 -9.43 -18.82
CA LYS A 801 3.43 -9.42 -17.38
C LYS A 801 4.74 -8.75 -17.08
N VAL A 802 4.74 -7.91 -16.04
CA VAL A 802 5.92 -7.20 -15.54
C VAL A 802 6.49 -7.99 -14.36
N SER A 803 7.72 -8.46 -14.49
CA SER A 803 8.41 -9.17 -13.40
C SER A 803 9.23 -8.23 -12.51
N SER A 804 9.71 -7.12 -13.07
CA SER A 804 10.68 -6.21 -12.43
C SER A 804 10.46 -4.77 -12.88
N THR A 805 11.01 -3.83 -12.11
CA THR A 805 10.97 -2.38 -12.29
C THR A 805 12.06 -1.90 -13.24
N GLU A 806 12.12 -2.47 -14.44
CA GLU A 806 13.08 -2.06 -15.46
C GLU A 806 12.38 -1.41 -16.64
N ASN A 807 13.07 -0.51 -17.33
CA ASN A 807 12.60 0.00 -18.61
C ASN A 807 12.50 -1.17 -19.59
N GLY A 808 11.27 -1.51 -19.96
CA GLY A 808 10.99 -2.55 -20.93
C GLY A 808 10.72 -1.98 -22.30
N VAL A 809 11.26 -2.62 -23.33
CA VAL A 809 10.98 -2.28 -24.72
C VAL A 809 10.24 -3.44 -25.37
N ILE A 810 9.15 -3.13 -26.07
CA ILE A 810 8.36 -4.11 -26.80
C ILE A 810 8.53 -3.83 -28.29
N PHE A 811 9.19 -4.76 -28.96
CA PHE A 811 9.31 -4.80 -30.41
C PHE A 811 8.04 -5.41 -30.98
N SER A 812 7.55 -4.81 -32.05
CA SER A 812 6.36 -5.31 -32.73
C SER A 812 6.58 -5.40 -34.24
N THR A 813 6.00 -6.42 -34.86
CA THR A 813 6.07 -6.62 -36.31
C THR A 813 4.74 -7.21 -36.77
N ILE A 814 4.20 -6.69 -37.86
CA ILE A 814 3.00 -7.24 -38.48
C ILE A 814 3.41 -8.00 -39.72
N ALA A 815 3.14 -9.31 -39.74
CA ALA A 815 3.33 -10.15 -40.92
C ALA A 815 1.97 -10.49 -41.54
N TYR A 816 1.84 -10.43 -42.86
CA TYR A 816 0.59 -10.73 -43.57
C TYR A 816 0.83 -11.28 -44.98
N ASP A 817 -0.16 -12.01 -45.50
CA ASP A 817 -0.16 -12.61 -46.82
C ASP A 817 -1.20 -11.91 -47.71
N VAL A 818 -0.86 -11.64 -48.98
CA VAL A 818 -1.81 -11.10 -49.97
C VAL A 818 -2.33 -12.22 -50.85
N ARG A 819 -3.64 -12.25 -51.07
CA ARG A 819 -4.32 -13.29 -51.85
C ARG A 819 -3.73 -13.42 -53.25
N GLY A 820 -3.07 -14.54 -53.55
CA GLY A 820 -2.48 -14.85 -54.86
C GLY A 820 -0.94 -14.87 -54.91
N SER A 821 -0.26 -14.44 -53.84
CA SER A 821 1.18 -14.64 -53.63
C SER A 821 1.42 -15.99 -52.98
N THR A 822 2.20 -16.88 -53.61
CA THR A 822 2.54 -18.21 -53.07
C THR A 822 3.90 -18.27 -52.37
N SER A 823 4.63 -17.15 -52.23
CA SER A 823 5.98 -17.17 -51.63
C SER A 823 6.38 -15.98 -50.76
N ASP A 824 5.71 -14.83 -50.86
CA ASP A 824 6.21 -13.59 -50.23
C ASP A 824 5.30 -13.19 -49.06
N ARG A 825 5.73 -13.55 -47.84
CA ARG A 825 5.12 -13.09 -46.57
C ARG A 825 5.59 -11.66 -46.34
N ASN A 826 4.68 -10.69 -46.48
CA ASN A 826 5.00 -9.28 -46.31
C ASN A 826 5.07 -8.95 -44.81
N CYS A 827 6.06 -8.15 -44.41
CA CYS A 827 6.21 -7.70 -43.03
C CYS A 827 6.32 -6.17 -42.95
N VAL A 828 5.63 -5.58 -41.98
CA VAL A 828 5.79 -4.18 -41.56
C VAL A 828 6.45 -4.18 -40.20
N TYR A 829 7.62 -3.56 -40.13
CA TYR A 829 8.29 -3.29 -38.87
C TYR A 829 7.67 -2.05 -38.24
N LEU A 830 7.25 -2.19 -36.99
CA LEU A 830 6.56 -1.15 -36.25
C LEU A 830 7.53 -0.40 -35.33
N GLU A 831 7.14 0.79 -34.89
CA GLU A 831 7.88 1.56 -33.88
C GLU A 831 7.90 0.83 -32.53
N ASP A 832 9.01 0.96 -31.81
CA ASP A 832 9.24 0.29 -30.53
C ASP A 832 8.45 0.96 -29.40
N ILE A 833 7.69 0.16 -28.65
CA ILE A 833 6.92 0.63 -27.51
C ILE A 833 7.83 0.67 -26.28
N HIS A 834 8.10 1.87 -25.78
CA HIS A 834 8.88 2.09 -24.57
C HIS A 834 7.94 2.21 -23.36
N ILE A 835 8.11 1.33 -22.37
CA ILE A 835 7.36 1.38 -21.11
C ILE A 835 8.18 2.18 -20.10
N ASP A 836 7.61 3.31 -19.66
CA ASP A 836 8.26 4.19 -18.68
C ASP A 836 8.05 3.66 -17.25
N ILE A 837 9.14 3.55 -16.50
CA ILE A 837 9.14 3.17 -15.09
C ILE A 837 8.30 4.11 -14.21
N MET A 838 8.12 5.37 -14.63
CA MET A 838 7.46 6.41 -13.85
C MET A 838 6.01 6.10 -13.48
N ASP A 839 5.32 5.27 -14.27
CA ASP A 839 3.95 4.82 -13.98
C ASP A 839 3.91 3.89 -12.73
N TYR A 840 5.05 3.34 -12.30
CA TYR A 840 5.18 2.44 -11.14
C TYR A 840 5.73 3.12 -9.88
N ILE A 841 6.20 4.37 -9.98
CA ILE A 841 6.90 5.07 -8.91
C ILE A 841 5.93 5.99 -8.15
N VAL A 842 5.83 5.76 -6.84
CA VAL A 842 4.98 6.51 -5.91
C VAL A 842 5.86 7.31 -4.93
N PRO A 843 5.46 8.55 -4.54
CA PRO A 843 6.22 9.35 -3.59
C PRO A 843 6.40 8.65 -2.23
N GLY A 844 7.65 8.59 -1.76
CA GLY A 844 8.04 7.89 -0.53
C GLY A 844 8.28 8.79 0.66
N THR A 845 8.19 8.27 1.88
CA THR A 845 8.65 8.99 3.09
C THR A 845 9.55 8.11 3.93
N CYS A 846 10.75 8.59 4.26
CA CYS A 846 11.62 7.96 5.25
C CYS A 846 12.26 9.02 6.16
N THR A 847 12.69 8.61 7.35
CA THR A 847 13.45 9.48 8.26
C THR A 847 14.91 9.60 7.81
N ASP A 848 15.63 10.63 8.26
CA ASP A 848 17.06 10.83 7.91
C ASP A 848 17.95 9.66 8.33
N THR A 849 17.64 8.99 9.44
CA THR A 849 18.39 7.83 9.93
C THR A 849 18.14 6.60 9.07
N GLU A 850 16.88 6.34 8.72
CA GLU A 850 16.49 5.29 7.78
C GLU A 850 17.09 5.55 6.40
N PHE A 851 17.07 6.80 5.93
CA PHE A 851 17.71 7.21 4.68
C PHE A 851 19.20 6.85 4.69
N ARG A 852 19.95 7.21 5.74
CA ARG A 852 21.39 6.88 5.83
C ARG A 852 21.66 5.37 5.86
N LYS A 853 20.81 4.62 6.56
CA LYS A 853 20.93 3.16 6.63
C LYS A 853 20.67 2.54 5.26
N MET A 854 19.53 2.86 4.64
CA MET A 854 19.17 2.38 3.30
C MET A 854 20.20 2.82 2.26
N TRP A 855 20.69 4.06 2.36
CA TRP A 855 21.74 4.58 1.48
C TRP A 855 23.02 3.76 1.56
N ALA A 856 23.41 3.28 2.75
CA ALA A 856 24.56 2.41 2.93
C ALA A 856 24.31 0.96 2.50
N GLU A 857 23.06 0.48 2.63
CA GLU A 857 22.63 -0.87 2.26
C GLU A 857 22.47 -1.04 0.74
N PHE A 858 22.09 0.03 0.02
CA PHE A 858 21.88 -0.02 -1.42
C PHE A 858 23.19 -0.15 -2.18
N GLU A 859 23.26 -1.22 -2.98
CA GLU A 859 24.46 -1.61 -3.72
C GLU A 859 24.63 -0.79 -5.00
N TRP A 860 23.54 -0.45 -5.68
CA TRP A 860 23.59 0.24 -6.96
C TRP A 860 23.51 1.76 -6.80
N GLU A 861 24.42 2.45 -7.47
CA GLU A 861 24.48 3.90 -7.52
C GLU A 861 24.61 4.41 -8.96
N ASN A 862 23.77 5.38 -9.32
CA ASN A 862 23.89 6.14 -10.56
C ASN A 862 24.16 7.62 -10.24
N LYS A 863 25.17 8.22 -10.87
CA LYS A 863 25.53 9.62 -10.69
C LYS A 863 25.23 10.41 -11.96
N VAL A 864 24.28 11.32 -11.85
CA VAL A 864 23.80 12.16 -12.95
C VAL A 864 24.34 13.58 -12.78
N GLY A 865 24.99 14.12 -13.81
CA GLY A 865 25.38 15.53 -13.84
C GLY A 865 24.17 16.43 -14.01
N VAL A 866 24.15 17.57 -13.33
CA VAL A 866 23.10 18.60 -13.49
C VAL A 866 23.70 19.80 -14.19
N VAL A 867 23.12 20.15 -15.34
CA VAL A 867 23.35 21.44 -15.99
C VAL A 867 22.02 21.92 -16.53
N THR A 868 21.40 22.92 -15.89
CA THR A 868 20.08 23.40 -16.28
C THR A 868 20.02 24.91 -16.48
N PRO A 869 19.13 25.38 -17.38
CA PRO A 869 18.87 26.82 -17.57
C PRO A 869 17.95 27.40 -16.48
N ILE A 870 17.47 26.59 -15.53
CA ILE A 870 16.67 27.06 -14.40
C ILE A 870 17.61 27.84 -13.47
N THR A 871 17.17 29.01 -13.01
CA THR A 871 18.00 29.94 -12.21
C THR A 871 17.74 29.85 -10.71
N ASP A 872 16.52 29.44 -10.32
CA ASP A 872 16.15 29.25 -8.91
C ASP A 872 16.34 27.78 -8.48
N LEU A 873 17.12 27.59 -7.42
CA LEU A 873 17.44 26.29 -6.86
C LEU A 873 16.18 25.59 -6.32
N ARG A 874 15.24 26.34 -5.73
CA ARG A 874 13.99 25.78 -5.20
C ARG A 874 13.04 25.36 -6.31
N GLN A 875 12.90 26.20 -7.33
CA GLN A 875 12.13 25.86 -8.53
C GLN A 875 12.69 24.60 -9.23
N TYR A 876 14.02 24.43 -9.23
CA TYR A 876 14.65 23.21 -9.74
C TYR A 876 14.27 21.96 -8.94
N LEU A 877 14.24 22.04 -7.60
CA LEU A 877 13.79 20.91 -6.77
C LEU A 877 12.31 20.57 -6.99
N ASP A 878 11.43 21.57 -7.08
CA ASP A 878 10.01 21.37 -7.39
C ASP A 878 9.83 20.73 -8.78
N HIS A 879 10.61 21.17 -9.77
CA HIS A 879 10.61 20.60 -11.12
C HIS A 879 11.08 19.14 -11.11
N LEU A 880 12.16 18.83 -10.39
CA LEU A 880 12.67 17.48 -10.22
C LEU A 880 11.62 16.59 -9.55
N SER A 881 11.00 17.04 -8.45
CA SER A 881 9.93 16.31 -7.76
C SER A 881 8.74 16.00 -8.67
N ALA A 882 8.30 16.96 -9.48
CA ALA A 882 7.20 16.79 -10.43
C ALA A 882 7.51 15.79 -11.55
N GLN A 883 8.75 15.75 -12.04
CA GLN A 883 9.15 14.87 -13.14
C GLN A 883 9.49 13.43 -12.69
N THR A 884 9.93 13.28 -11.45
CA THR A 884 10.43 12.00 -10.91
C THR A 884 9.49 11.35 -9.91
N ASN A 885 8.33 11.96 -9.62
CA ASN A 885 7.39 11.53 -8.57
C ASN A 885 8.07 11.24 -7.21
N MET A 886 9.28 11.76 -6.97
CA MET A 886 9.97 11.60 -5.71
C MET A 886 9.55 12.68 -4.73
N LYS A 887 9.42 12.30 -3.46
CA LYS A 887 9.14 13.25 -2.40
C LYS A 887 10.43 13.84 -1.86
N LEU A 888 10.45 15.16 -1.72
CA LEU A 888 11.50 15.87 -1.00
C LEU A 888 11.39 15.58 0.51
N LEU A 889 12.48 15.08 1.09
CA LEU A 889 12.59 14.78 2.52
C LEU A 889 13.22 15.93 3.32
N THR A 890 14.11 16.69 2.68
CA THR A 890 14.75 17.84 3.31
C THR A 890 13.71 18.90 3.63
N THR A 891 13.71 19.38 4.87
CA THR A 891 12.69 20.29 5.39
C THR A 891 12.88 21.70 4.84
N ASP A 892 11.78 22.45 4.69
CA ASP A 892 11.83 23.83 4.18
C ASP A 892 12.75 24.72 5.03
N ALA A 893 12.82 24.49 6.35
CA ALA A 893 13.72 25.19 7.27
C ALA A 893 15.22 24.91 7.01
N ALA A 894 15.57 23.71 6.52
CA ALA A 894 16.94 23.40 6.10
C ALA A 894 17.28 24.00 4.72
N LEU A 895 16.25 24.34 3.94
CA LEU A 895 16.36 25.01 2.64
C LEU A 895 16.26 26.55 2.79
N GLU A 896 16.05 27.08 4.00
CA GLU A 896 16.01 28.51 4.30
C GLU A 896 17.42 29.12 4.30
N GLY A 897 17.60 30.14 3.47
CA GLY A 897 18.88 30.83 3.26
C GLY A 897 19.22 30.97 1.78
N ASP A 898 19.74 32.13 1.38
CA ASP A 898 20.29 32.36 0.04
C ASP A 898 21.75 31.86 0.00
N CYS A 899 21.92 30.55 0.09
CA CYS A 899 23.20 29.91 -0.14
C CYS A 899 23.27 29.54 -1.63
N GLY A 900 24.34 29.92 -2.33
CA GLY A 900 24.57 29.55 -3.74
C GLY A 900 24.75 28.04 -3.99
N PHE A 901 24.61 27.21 -2.95
CA PHE A 901 24.72 25.75 -2.93
C PHE A 901 23.54 25.16 -2.15
N LEU A 902 22.98 24.05 -2.64
CA LEU A 902 21.83 23.36 -2.08
C LEU A 902 22.04 21.83 -2.12
N ALA A 903 21.82 21.18 -0.98
CA ALA A 903 21.78 19.73 -0.88
C ALA A 903 20.40 19.27 -0.41
N ALA A 904 19.78 18.35 -1.15
CA ALA A 904 18.44 17.85 -0.87
C ALA A 904 18.33 16.33 -1.02
N ASN A 905 17.58 15.69 -0.13
CA ASN A 905 17.31 14.25 -0.15
C ASN A 905 15.89 13.99 -0.65
N PHE A 906 15.75 12.97 -1.50
CA PHE A 906 14.51 12.52 -2.09
C PHE A 906 14.31 11.03 -1.87
N CYS A 907 13.05 10.62 -1.78
CA CYS A 907 12.67 9.22 -1.67
C CYS A 907 11.41 8.91 -2.48
N ALA A 908 11.41 7.75 -3.11
CA ALA A 908 10.25 7.14 -3.76
C ALA A 908 10.19 5.64 -3.47
N HIS A 909 8.99 5.09 -3.56
CA HIS A 909 8.73 3.67 -3.43
C HIS A 909 8.06 3.19 -4.72
N SER A 910 8.47 2.04 -5.21
CA SER A 910 7.81 1.34 -6.30
C SER A 910 6.57 0.63 -5.79
N ILE A 911 5.55 0.46 -6.63
CA ILE A 911 4.41 -0.42 -6.34
C ILE A 911 4.81 -1.88 -6.08
N PHE A 912 6.02 -2.27 -6.51
CA PHE A 912 6.60 -3.58 -6.27
C PHE A 912 7.31 -3.69 -4.91
N GLY A 913 7.29 -2.62 -4.09
CA GLY A 913 7.89 -2.60 -2.75
C GLY A 913 9.40 -2.32 -2.75
N GLU A 914 9.96 -1.83 -3.86
CA GLU A 914 11.36 -1.41 -3.94
C GLU A 914 11.51 0.08 -3.65
N ASP A 915 12.51 0.44 -2.87
CA ASP A 915 12.78 1.83 -2.48
C ASP A 915 13.89 2.43 -3.35
N ALA A 916 13.69 3.68 -3.75
CA ALA A 916 14.68 4.48 -4.47
C ALA A 916 14.97 5.78 -3.71
N LEU A 917 16.25 6.07 -3.53
CA LEU A 917 16.73 7.26 -2.83
C LEU A 917 17.55 8.12 -3.78
N ALA A 918 17.39 9.44 -3.69
CA ALA A 918 18.24 10.37 -4.40
C ALA A 918 18.79 11.46 -3.49
N ASN A 919 20.07 11.79 -3.68
CA ASN A 919 20.74 12.91 -3.05
C ASN A 919 21.14 13.90 -4.14
N VAL A 920 20.56 15.09 -4.10
CA VAL A 920 20.73 16.17 -5.06
C VAL A 920 21.69 17.18 -4.45
N SER A 921 22.82 17.44 -5.11
CA SER A 921 23.78 18.48 -4.72
C SER A 921 23.96 19.45 -5.89
N VAL A 922 23.42 20.65 -5.78
CA VAL A 922 23.37 21.64 -6.86
C VAL A 922 23.82 23.02 -6.38
N GLU A 923 24.48 23.76 -7.24
CA GLU A 923 25.00 25.10 -6.98
C GLU A 923 24.80 26.02 -8.18
N LYS A 924 24.85 27.33 -7.95
CA LYS A 924 24.91 28.31 -9.03
C LYS A 924 26.33 28.37 -9.56
N ALA A 925 26.50 28.28 -10.89
CA ALA A 925 27.81 28.34 -11.52
C ALA A 925 28.58 29.63 -11.18
N ASP A 926 27.87 30.75 -11.06
CA ASP A 926 28.36 31.98 -10.45
C ASP A 926 27.46 32.38 -9.26
N PRO A 927 27.99 32.36 -8.02
CA PRO A 927 27.25 32.78 -6.83
C PRO A 927 26.84 34.26 -6.83
N LEU A 928 27.52 35.11 -7.60
CA LEU A 928 27.29 36.56 -7.65
C LEU A 928 26.24 36.96 -8.68
N ASP A 929 25.96 36.13 -9.69
CA ASP A 929 24.96 36.39 -10.72
C ASP A 929 23.62 35.67 -10.40
N PRO A 930 22.53 36.40 -10.12
CA PRO A 930 21.21 35.81 -9.86
C PRO A 930 20.64 35.00 -11.03
N MET A 931 21.12 35.23 -12.26
CA MET A 931 20.69 34.55 -13.49
C MET A 931 21.63 33.43 -13.94
N SER A 932 22.64 33.09 -13.14
CA SER A 932 23.54 31.99 -13.42
C SER A 932 22.79 30.66 -13.55
N ALA A 933 23.23 29.82 -14.48
CA ALA A 933 22.80 28.43 -14.61
C ALA A 933 23.15 27.63 -13.34
N ILE A 934 22.34 26.61 -13.07
CA ILE A 934 22.57 25.65 -11.97
C ILE A 934 23.41 24.50 -12.49
N ILE A 935 24.52 24.23 -11.78
CA ILE A 935 25.42 23.10 -12.00
C ILE A 935 25.41 22.18 -10.78
N GLY A 936 25.69 20.89 -10.95
CA GLY A 936 25.76 19.98 -9.81
C GLY A 936 25.75 18.52 -10.18
N HIS A 937 25.42 17.68 -9.20
CA HIS A 937 25.27 16.25 -9.40
C HIS A 937 24.15 15.67 -8.53
N ILE A 938 23.44 14.69 -9.08
CA ILE A 938 22.43 13.90 -8.39
C ILE A 938 22.95 12.48 -8.29
N ARG A 939 22.98 11.93 -7.08
CA ARG A 939 23.31 10.53 -6.82
C ARG A 939 22.01 9.81 -6.53
N ILE A 940 21.74 8.73 -7.25
CA ILE A 940 20.54 7.91 -7.08
C ILE A 940 21.00 6.54 -6.64
N ARG A 941 20.41 6.01 -5.58
CA ARG A 941 20.66 4.66 -5.09
C ARG A 941 19.36 3.87 -5.00
N ALA A 942 19.41 2.61 -5.40
CA ALA A 942 18.30 1.68 -5.32
C ALA A 942 18.82 0.25 -5.11
N LYS A 943 17.92 -0.68 -4.77
CA LYS A 943 18.25 -2.11 -4.67
C LYS A 943 18.48 -2.76 -6.03
N SER A 944 17.69 -2.38 -7.04
CA SER A 944 17.82 -2.89 -8.41
C SER A 944 18.62 -1.92 -9.28
N GLN A 945 19.45 -2.48 -10.17
CA GLN A 945 20.23 -1.70 -11.13
C GLN A 945 19.32 -0.93 -12.10
N GLY A 946 18.26 -1.59 -12.61
CA GLY A 946 17.31 -1.01 -13.55
C GLY A 946 16.63 0.25 -13.02
N MET A 947 16.21 0.25 -11.75
CA MET A 947 15.60 1.42 -11.10
C MET A 947 16.56 2.61 -11.03
N ALA A 948 17.80 2.40 -10.60
CA ALA A 948 18.80 3.47 -10.45
C ALA A 948 19.20 4.10 -11.79
N LEU A 949 19.33 3.27 -12.85
CA LEU A 949 19.64 3.75 -14.20
C LEU A 949 18.45 4.48 -14.82
N SER A 950 17.26 3.88 -14.80
CA SER A 950 16.06 4.43 -15.43
C SER A 950 15.65 5.79 -14.84
N LEU A 951 15.73 5.93 -13.51
CA LEU A 951 15.50 7.22 -12.85
C LEU A 951 16.55 8.27 -13.27
N GLY A 952 17.81 7.86 -13.45
CA GLY A 952 18.86 8.77 -13.88
C GLY A 952 18.69 9.25 -15.33
N ASP A 953 18.27 8.36 -16.22
CA ASP A 953 17.95 8.71 -17.61
C ASP A 953 16.75 9.66 -17.69
N LYS A 954 15.72 9.44 -16.86
CA LYS A 954 14.58 10.34 -16.77
C LYS A 954 15.00 11.73 -16.28
N ILE A 955 15.87 11.80 -15.29
CA ILE A 955 16.43 13.07 -14.81
C ILE A 955 17.23 13.78 -15.90
N ASN A 956 18.07 13.05 -16.65
CA ASN A 956 18.78 13.60 -17.81
C ASN A 956 17.83 14.14 -18.88
N HIS A 957 16.70 13.47 -19.11
CA HIS A 957 15.67 13.95 -20.03
C HIS A 957 14.96 15.19 -19.48
N ALA A 958 14.59 15.19 -18.20
CA ALA A 958 13.93 16.31 -17.54
C ALA A 958 14.79 17.58 -17.57
N GLN A 959 16.12 17.46 -17.48
CA GLN A 959 17.03 18.61 -17.59
C GLN A 959 17.02 19.26 -18.99
N LYS A 960 16.69 18.49 -20.05
CA LYS A 960 16.63 18.99 -21.43
C LYS A 960 15.31 19.69 -21.75
N GLU A 961 14.23 19.37 -21.04
CA GLU A 961 12.92 19.98 -21.25
C GLU A 961 12.83 21.38 -20.63
N ARG A 962 12.63 22.39 -21.48
CA ARG A 962 12.62 23.82 -21.09
C ARG A 962 11.33 24.34 -20.45
N LYS A 963 10.43 23.49 -19.94
CA LYS A 963 9.12 23.96 -19.44
C LYS A 963 9.12 24.22 -17.94
N PRO A 964 9.15 25.49 -17.47
CA PRO A 964 8.95 25.79 -16.06
C PRO A 964 7.50 25.45 -15.66
N VAL A 965 7.35 24.72 -14.56
CA VAL A 965 6.06 24.52 -13.90
C VAL A 965 5.72 25.78 -13.11
N GLU A 966 4.74 26.54 -13.56
CA GLU A 966 4.17 27.63 -12.77
C GLU A 966 3.35 27.04 -11.61
N ARG A 967 3.88 27.13 -10.37
CA ARG A 967 3.01 27.04 -9.18
C ARG A 967 2.00 28.18 -9.27
N GLY A 968 0.70 27.86 -9.17
CA GLY A 968 -0.37 28.84 -9.08
C GLY A 968 -0.05 29.94 -8.06
N GLY A 969 0.39 31.09 -8.58
CA GLY A 969 0.91 32.21 -7.81
C GLY A 969 -0.20 33.04 -7.20
N GLY A 970 -0.76 32.58 -6.08
CA GLY A 970 -1.73 33.35 -5.29
C GLY A 970 -1.15 34.49 -4.44
N ALA A 971 0.16 34.77 -4.50
CA ALA A 971 0.81 35.71 -3.55
C ALA A 971 1.61 36.86 -4.18
N ARG A 972 1.72 36.96 -5.52
CA ARG A 972 2.54 38.01 -6.17
C ARG A 972 1.75 39.07 -6.94
N ALA A 973 0.41 38.92 -7.06
CA ALA A 973 -0.43 39.84 -7.81
C ALA A 973 -0.86 41.11 -7.05
N VAL A 974 -0.59 41.23 -5.74
CA VAL A 974 -1.05 42.39 -4.94
C VAL A 974 -0.04 43.55 -4.95
N ALA A 975 1.22 43.33 -5.32
CA ALA A 975 2.23 44.40 -5.31
C ALA A 975 2.25 45.28 -6.58
N ASN A 976 1.73 44.79 -7.72
CA ASN A 976 1.79 45.53 -8.99
C ASN A 976 0.50 46.31 -9.35
N ALA A 977 -0.50 46.31 -8.48
CA ALA A 977 -1.73 47.09 -8.67
C ALA A 977 -1.73 48.45 -7.93
N ALA A 978 -0.64 48.80 -7.23
CA ALA A 978 -0.48 50.09 -6.54
C ALA A 978 0.39 51.11 -7.31
N ALA A 979 0.79 50.78 -8.55
CA ALA A 979 1.56 51.66 -9.41
C ALA A 979 1.01 51.62 -10.85
N LYS A 980 -0.26 52.00 -11.00
CA LYS A 980 -0.82 52.60 -12.22
C LYS A 980 -2.14 53.29 -11.92
#